data_AF-A0A8J4QW58-F1
#
_entry.id   AF-A0A8J4QW58-F1
#
_cell.length_a   1.000
_cell.length_b   1.000
_cell.length_c   1.000
_cell.angle_alpha   90.00
_cell.angle_beta   90.00
_cell.angle_gamma   90.00
#
_symmetry.space_group_name_H-M   'P 1'
#
loop_
_entity.id
_entity.type
_entity.pdbx_description
1 polymer ?
#
loop_
_entity_poly.entity_id
_entity_poly.type
_entity_poly.pdbx_seq_one_letter_code
_entity_poly.pdbx_strand_id
1 'polypeptide(L)'
;MNLLQNKIREKFKEKKVFLVLDDVWNENYDDWVELLKVFICGAQEIKIILTTRSKIIASKVGTVSFHILNELSIEECWLLFEKHAFKNGSSSEFPILEEIGRKIVQKCKGLPLAAKALGGLLRFEEDPRKWTEVFKSSIWDLPIENNGILPALRLSYHYLPPHLKRCFAYCSILPKDYEFKKEELVLLWMAEDLLQQFEGNGRMEEIGEQYFHDLVSRSFFQRSSNKNPSFVMHDLVNDLAMFIAGEFCFKLEIDESCVITRKTRHLSYVRTKYDSSKKFKVSYKAKGLRTFLGLDLPQSQWWLNRISMMMIDDLLLTSKCLRVLSFSSYRNMRELPNSVGNLKHLRYLNLSYTSIKWLPNSLCTLYNLQTLLLSNCHSLIKLPTEMWRLVNLRHMDLVYTKLEEMPLHMGKLKNLVKLTTFVVGKHSGSSIKELGELHHLSGALSILNLQNVHHARDARDVNLKDKQYLSELVFQCGFDNEDSEKERHVLEQLCPHSKLESLTIEDYGGTKFPNWLEDCSFSNMVSIRLANCKYCSSLPSLGHLPVLKKLYIQGFHFVLRVDREFYGDGSSTIKPFKSLEVLSFKDMPEWQEWFLFEGEHEDGVGVFSTLKELCIIECPKLSGGLPSQLPSLIKLEIEKCQQLVASVPRAPTLNTLQLSDCDKVVLKELPPKLDDLKIRGGRIFLQSFVEIMTCLTVPRSGVLTTLKSLEIEGASQITTGHCYPSLESLVIRDDSDSLWSFPLDAYPKLKSLRVFKSKTLESLFASEESYRDVSSLSYLMILRSPNFVSFFSGGICAPNLTRMTIYKCNKLKLLPENMRTILPSLEVLGVIGCPELESFPKEGLPLNLETLTVWDCDRLFSRRMEWGLQDLHSLTYISISSKCKEVESFPEEAWLPPTLTVIDVRRFPNLKSLKGFQHLTSLGYLYIGDCDNLQYLPEEGFPTSLSSLILEGCPLLKQRCEREKGEEWPKIAHIPNIVIDDELIT
;
A
#
# COMPACT_ATOMS: atom_id res chain seq x y z
N MET A 1 34.26 4.58 1.58
CA MET A 1 33.19 3.75 2.18
C MET A 1 31.85 4.41 1.87
N ASN A 2 30.86 3.59 1.50
CA ASN A 2 29.61 4.00 0.89
C ASN A 2 28.60 4.44 1.98
N LEU A 3 27.82 5.48 1.72
CA LEU A 3 26.88 6.14 2.65
C LEU A 3 25.82 5.18 3.23
N LEU A 4 25.47 4.16 2.46
CA LEU A 4 24.62 3.05 2.89
C LEU A 4 25.28 2.19 3.99
N GLN A 5 26.60 2.00 3.94
CA GLN A 5 27.35 1.22 4.93
C GLN A 5 27.31 1.91 6.30
N ASN A 6 27.40 3.25 6.35
CA ASN A 6 27.31 4.00 7.60
C ASN A 6 25.90 3.91 8.22
N LYS A 7 24.85 4.04 7.42
CA LYS A 7 23.45 3.85 7.85
C LYS A 7 23.20 2.47 8.45
N ILE A 8 23.73 1.44 7.80
CA ILE A 8 23.60 0.05 8.28
C ILE A 8 24.37 -0.12 9.60
N ARG A 9 25.57 0.46 9.72
CA ARG A 9 26.37 0.45 10.95
C ARG A 9 25.64 1.09 12.12
N GLU A 10 25.14 2.32 11.96
CA GLU A 10 24.41 3.04 13.01
C GLU A 10 23.13 2.30 13.40
N LYS A 11 22.35 1.84 12.41
CA LYS A 11 21.10 1.11 12.68
C LYS A 11 21.32 -0.17 13.47
N PHE A 12 22.48 -0.82 13.32
CA PHE A 12 22.83 -2.08 13.97
C PHE A 12 23.70 -1.92 15.21
N LYS A 13 24.11 -0.69 15.55
CA LYS A 13 24.90 -0.36 16.72
C LYS A 13 24.26 -0.92 18.00
N GLU A 14 25.04 -1.69 18.77
CA GLU A 14 24.62 -2.35 20.02
C GLU A 14 23.43 -3.33 19.92
N LYS A 15 22.98 -3.67 18.70
CA LYS A 15 21.91 -4.65 18.50
C LYS A 15 22.46 -6.04 18.21
N LYS A 16 21.66 -7.04 18.56
CA LYS A 16 21.83 -8.40 18.05
C LYS A 16 21.13 -8.50 16.71
N VAL A 17 21.90 -8.72 15.65
CA VAL A 17 21.41 -8.73 14.27
C VAL A 17 21.37 -10.17 13.78
N PHE A 18 20.21 -10.57 13.26
CA PHE A 18 20.06 -11.80 12.51
C PHE A 18 19.72 -11.44 11.07
N LEU A 19 20.62 -11.77 10.13
CA LEU A 19 20.51 -11.43 8.72
C LEU A 19 20.37 -12.71 7.90
N VAL A 20 19.38 -12.76 7.02
CA VAL A 20 19.24 -13.85 6.05
C VAL A 20 19.52 -13.28 4.66
N LEU A 21 20.59 -13.77 4.04
CA LEU A 21 20.95 -13.47 2.66
C LEU A 21 20.59 -14.69 1.82
N ASP A 22 19.45 -14.60 1.13
CA ASP A 22 18.89 -15.73 0.38
C ASP A 22 19.35 -15.71 -1.08
N ASP A 23 19.65 -16.89 -1.65
CA ASP A 23 20.09 -17.18 -3.03
C ASP A 23 21.24 -16.29 -3.54
N VAL A 24 22.38 -16.26 -2.83
CA VAL A 24 23.50 -15.39 -3.21
C VAL A 24 24.42 -16.00 -4.27
N TRP A 25 24.76 -15.20 -5.30
CA TRP A 25 25.57 -15.61 -6.46
C TRP A 25 26.90 -14.86 -6.64
N ASN A 26 27.16 -13.77 -5.91
CA ASN A 26 28.39 -13.00 -6.08
C ASN A 26 29.62 -13.77 -5.54
N GLU A 27 30.56 -14.09 -6.43
CA GLU A 27 31.80 -14.81 -6.07
C GLU A 27 32.97 -13.89 -5.71
N ASN A 28 32.81 -12.57 -5.87
CA ASN A 28 33.83 -11.58 -5.57
C ASN A 28 34.01 -11.47 -4.05
N TYR A 29 35.17 -11.92 -3.56
CA TYR A 29 35.48 -11.91 -2.14
C TYR A 29 35.63 -10.48 -1.59
N ASP A 30 36.13 -9.54 -2.39
CA ASP A 30 36.34 -8.16 -1.94
C ASP A 30 35.00 -7.46 -1.67
N ASP A 31 33.98 -7.73 -2.47
CA ASP A 31 32.61 -7.23 -2.25
C ASP A 31 32.03 -7.78 -0.94
N TRP A 32 32.31 -9.04 -0.62
CA TRP A 32 31.92 -9.66 0.64
C TRP A 32 32.64 -9.09 1.84
N VAL A 33 33.95 -8.87 1.73
CA VAL A 33 34.76 -8.23 2.77
C VAL A 33 34.24 -6.82 3.02
N GLU A 34 33.94 -6.07 1.96
CA GLU A 34 33.33 -4.75 2.06
C GLU A 34 31.94 -4.80 2.70
N LEU A 35 31.09 -5.78 2.37
CA LEU A 35 29.78 -5.97 2.99
C LEU A 35 29.88 -6.37 4.47
N LEU A 36 30.79 -7.27 4.83
CA LEU A 36 31.00 -7.74 6.21
C LEU A 36 31.63 -6.67 7.10
N LYS A 37 32.54 -5.84 6.56
CA LYS A 37 33.07 -4.66 7.25
C LYS A 37 31.96 -3.74 7.74
N VAL A 38 30.83 -3.69 7.03
CA VAL A 38 29.66 -2.91 7.48
C VAL A 38 29.13 -3.45 8.79
N PHE A 39 28.98 -4.76 8.92
CA PHE A 39 28.31 -5.35 10.07
C PHE A 39 29.21 -5.52 11.30
N ILE A 40 30.49 -5.87 11.09
CA ILE A 40 31.45 -6.18 12.15
C ILE A 40 31.78 -4.95 13.01
N CYS A 41 31.72 -3.74 12.45
CA CYS A 41 32.06 -2.53 13.17
C CYS A 41 30.90 -1.91 13.98
N GLY A 42 29.67 -2.43 13.87
CA GLY A 42 28.48 -1.86 14.49
C GLY A 42 27.73 -2.78 15.45
N ALA A 43 27.47 -4.04 15.07
CA ALA A 43 26.59 -4.91 15.84
C ALA A 43 27.25 -5.49 17.11
N GLN A 44 26.47 -5.66 18.19
CA GLN A 44 26.91 -6.35 19.42
C GLN A 44 27.13 -7.85 19.15
N GLU A 45 26.24 -8.44 18.35
CA GLU A 45 26.30 -9.83 17.89
C GLU A 45 25.64 -9.86 16.51
N ILE A 46 26.30 -10.42 15.50
CA ILE A 46 25.67 -10.68 14.21
C ILE A 46 25.71 -12.17 13.87
N LYS A 47 24.54 -12.69 13.46
CA LYS A 47 24.40 -14.00 12.87
C LYS A 47 23.87 -13.83 11.46
N ILE A 48 24.64 -14.29 10.49
CA ILE A 48 24.26 -14.26 9.08
C ILE A 48 23.97 -15.70 8.66
N ILE A 49 22.76 -15.96 8.18
CA ILE A 49 22.46 -17.14 7.39
C ILE A 49 22.56 -16.74 5.94
N LEU A 50 23.48 -17.38 5.22
CA LEU A 50 23.62 -17.23 3.78
C LEU A 50 23.17 -18.53 3.14
N THR A 51 22.27 -18.44 2.17
CA THR A 51 21.93 -19.56 1.30
C THR A 51 22.56 -19.30 -0.08
N THR A 52 23.14 -20.33 -0.67
CA THR A 52 23.77 -20.25 -2.00
C THR A 52 23.82 -21.63 -2.62
N ARG A 53 23.89 -21.69 -3.96
CA ARG A 53 24.12 -22.92 -4.72
C ARG A 53 25.60 -23.18 -4.98
N SER A 54 26.47 -22.20 -4.69
CA SER A 54 27.91 -22.31 -4.93
C SER A 54 28.68 -22.67 -3.65
N LYS A 55 29.29 -23.87 -3.65
CA LYS A 55 30.22 -24.27 -2.58
C LYS A 55 31.42 -23.34 -2.46
N ILE A 56 31.83 -22.72 -3.56
CA ILE A 56 32.94 -21.76 -3.60
C ILE A 56 32.55 -20.53 -2.77
N ILE A 57 31.37 -19.96 -3.00
CA ILE A 57 30.85 -18.82 -2.21
C ILE A 57 30.73 -19.21 -0.74
N ALA A 58 30.14 -20.36 -0.43
CA ALA A 58 30.01 -20.84 0.96
C ALA A 58 31.37 -20.99 1.66
N SER A 59 32.40 -21.48 0.95
CA SER A 59 33.76 -21.61 1.48
C SER A 59 34.49 -20.28 1.65
N LYS A 60 34.20 -19.30 0.77
CA LYS A 60 34.79 -17.96 0.83
C LYS A 60 34.18 -17.11 1.95
N VAL A 61 32.86 -17.18 2.14
CA VAL A 61 32.13 -16.31 3.09
C VAL A 61 31.99 -16.94 4.47
N GLY A 62 31.97 -18.28 4.56
CA GLY A 62 31.68 -19.01 5.78
C GLY A 62 32.71 -18.79 6.90
N THR A 63 32.24 -18.31 8.05
CA THR A 63 33.02 -18.24 9.31
C THR A 63 32.86 -19.49 10.17
N VAL A 64 31.84 -20.30 9.86
CA VAL A 64 31.55 -21.62 10.43
C VAL A 64 31.42 -22.62 9.29
N SER A 65 31.57 -23.91 9.59
CA SER A 65 31.32 -24.98 8.62
C SER A 65 29.93 -24.80 8.01
N PHE A 66 29.86 -24.61 6.69
CA PHE A 66 28.59 -24.39 6.02
C PHE A 66 27.73 -25.64 6.11
N HIS A 67 26.45 -25.43 6.42
CA HIS A 67 25.49 -26.51 6.47
C HIS A 67 25.04 -26.84 5.04
N ILE A 68 25.46 -28.01 4.55
CA ILE A 68 24.92 -28.56 3.32
C ILE A 68 23.53 -29.09 3.65
N LEU A 69 22.49 -28.44 3.12
CA LEU A 69 21.14 -28.99 3.14
C LEU A 69 21.17 -30.31 2.38
N ASN A 70 21.01 -31.40 3.13
CA ASN A 70 20.97 -32.74 2.55
C ASN A 70 19.69 -32.93 1.74
N GLU A 71 19.79 -33.83 0.77
CA GLU A 71 18.62 -34.35 0.06
C GLU A 71 17.66 -35.00 1.06
N LEU A 72 16.35 -34.94 0.77
CA LEU A 72 15.38 -35.69 1.55
C LEU A 72 15.68 -37.17 1.46
N SER A 73 15.43 -37.91 2.55
CA SER A 73 15.41 -39.36 2.45
C SER A 73 14.36 -39.79 1.41
N ILE A 74 14.56 -40.96 0.82
CA ILE A 74 13.64 -41.47 -0.21
C ILE A 74 12.20 -41.56 0.33
N GLU A 75 12.03 -41.88 1.62
CA GLU A 75 10.72 -41.94 2.26
C GLU A 75 10.10 -40.56 2.51
N GLU A 76 10.87 -39.56 2.97
CA GLU A 76 10.36 -38.19 3.10
C GLU A 76 10.03 -37.58 1.74
N CYS A 77 10.85 -37.86 0.74
CA CYS A 77 10.62 -37.47 -0.64
C CYS A 77 9.38 -38.15 -1.23
N TRP A 78 9.15 -39.42 -0.86
CA TRP A 78 7.93 -40.16 -1.21
C TRP A 78 6.70 -39.54 -0.56
N LEU A 79 6.71 -39.25 0.75
CA LEU A 79 5.60 -38.59 1.43
C LEU A 79 5.25 -37.24 0.81
N LEU A 80 6.27 -36.48 0.41
CA LEU A 80 6.08 -35.22 -0.31
C LEU A 80 5.48 -35.45 -1.70
N PHE A 81 6.00 -36.40 -2.46
CA PHE A 81 5.48 -36.77 -3.78
C PHE A 81 4.02 -37.26 -3.69
N GLU A 82 3.72 -38.14 -2.73
CA GLU A 82 2.40 -38.71 -2.48
C GLU A 82 1.37 -37.62 -2.20
N LYS A 83 1.72 -36.65 -1.35
CA LYS A 83 0.87 -35.49 -1.06
C LYS A 83 0.50 -34.68 -2.31
N HIS A 84 1.36 -34.66 -3.31
CA HIS A 84 1.14 -33.90 -4.54
C HIS A 84 0.53 -34.74 -5.67
N ALA A 85 0.81 -36.05 -5.71
CA ALA A 85 0.33 -36.98 -6.73
C ALA A 85 -1.07 -37.57 -6.45
N PHE A 86 -1.49 -37.67 -5.19
CA PHE A 86 -2.77 -38.27 -4.83
C PHE A 86 -3.70 -37.23 -4.19
N LYS A 87 -4.93 -37.10 -4.70
CA LYS A 87 -5.87 -36.02 -4.36
C LYS A 87 -6.22 -35.96 -2.86
N ASN A 88 -6.22 -37.10 -2.17
CA ASN A 88 -6.48 -37.24 -0.73
C ASN A 88 -5.22 -37.57 0.09
N GLY A 89 -4.04 -37.59 -0.55
CA GLY A 89 -2.76 -37.85 0.11
C GLY A 89 -2.54 -39.30 0.58
N SER A 90 -3.33 -40.28 0.09
CA SER A 90 -3.08 -41.70 0.35
C SER A 90 -2.93 -42.48 -0.96
N SER A 91 -1.79 -43.17 -1.09
CA SER A 91 -1.45 -44.06 -2.20
C SER A 91 -1.99 -45.49 -2.02
N SER A 92 -2.53 -45.81 -0.83
CA SER A 92 -2.97 -47.16 -0.44
C SER A 92 -4.09 -47.74 -1.32
N GLU A 93 -4.85 -46.89 -2.01
CA GLU A 93 -5.91 -47.26 -2.95
C GLU A 93 -5.37 -47.67 -4.34
N PHE A 94 -4.09 -47.41 -4.64
CA PHE A 94 -3.48 -47.59 -5.97
C PHE A 94 -2.09 -48.25 -5.92
N PRO A 95 -1.97 -49.54 -5.52
CA PRO A 95 -0.68 -50.20 -5.27
C PRO A 95 0.26 -50.25 -6.48
N ILE A 96 -0.28 -50.35 -7.71
CA ILE A 96 0.51 -50.36 -8.94
C ILE A 96 1.14 -48.98 -9.20
N LEU A 97 0.38 -47.89 -8.95
CA LEU A 97 0.87 -46.52 -9.11
C LEU A 97 1.87 -46.17 -8.02
N GLU A 98 1.67 -46.68 -6.80
CA GLU A 98 2.64 -46.55 -5.71
C GLU A 98 4.01 -47.15 -6.10
N GLU A 99 4.03 -48.37 -6.65
CA GLU A 99 5.29 -49.02 -7.04
C GLU A 99 6.05 -48.21 -8.11
N ILE A 100 5.34 -47.73 -9.13
CA ILE A 100 5.94 -46.91 -10.20
C ILE A 100 6.36 -45.54 -9.64
N GLY A 101 5.53 -44.94 -8.78
CA GLY A 101 5.81 -43.67 -8.13
C GLY A 101 7.07 -43.70 -7.28
N ARG A 102 7.27 -44.75 -6.48
CA ARG A 102 8.50 -44.94 -5.70
C ARG A 102 9.74 -45.03 -6.60
N LYS A 103 9.64 -45.69 -7.75
CA LYS A 103 10.71 -45.71 -8.77
C LYS A 103 10.98 -44.33 -9.38
N ILE A 104 9.95 -43.51 -9.58
CA ILE A 104 10.11 -42.11 -10.03
C ILE A 104 10.80 -41.27 -8.96
N VAL A 105 10.38 -41.40 -7.70
CA VAL A 105 10.98 -40.69 -6.55
C VAL A 105 12.46 -41.03 -6.37
N GLN A 106 12.86 -42.29 -6.64
CA GLN A 106 14.27 -42.66 -6.67
C GLN A 106 15.06 -41.87 -7.72
N LYS A 107 14.48 -41.60 -8.90
CA LYS A 107 15.09 -40.74 -9.92
C LYS A 107 15.12 -39.26 -9.54
N CYS A 108 14.25 -38.80 -8.64
CA CYS A 108 14.26 -37.44 -8.09
C CYS A 108 15.44 -37.17 -7.15
N LYS A 109 16.15 -38.22 -6.66
CA LYS A 109 17.32 -38.10 -5.78
C LYS A 109 17.07 -37.16 -4.58
N GLY A 110 15.95 -37.35 -3.89
CA GLY A 110 15.61 -36.59 -2.69
C GLY A 110 15.38 -35.07 -2.88
N LEU A 111 15.31 -34.56 -4.12
CA LEU A 111 15.08 -33.13 -4.39
C LEU A 111 13.59 -32.76 -4.21
N PRO A 112 13.24 -31.88 -3.24
CA PRO A 112 11.84 -31.56 -2.95
C PRO A 112 11.08 -30.95 -4.14
N LEU A 113 11.74 -30.06 -4.89
CA LEU A 113 11.12 -29.40 -6.05
C LEU A 113 10.85 -30.39 -7.19
N ALA A 114 11.74 -31.36 -7.41
CA ALA A 114 11.54 -32.42 -8.40
C ALA A 114 10.35 -33.32 -8.01
N ALA A 115 10.29 -33.72 -6.74
CA ALA A 115 9.18 -34.50 -6.21
C ALA A 115 7.84 -33.77 -6.33
N LYS A 116 7.78 -32.48 -5.98
CA LYS A 116 6.58 -31.64 -6.13
C LYS A 116 6.16 -31.50 -7.60
N ALA A 117 7.10 -31.22 -8.50
CA ALA A 117 6.80 -31.00 -9.92
C ALA A 117 6.31 -32.27 -10.62
N LEU A 118 6.88 -33.43 -10.30
CA LEU A 118 6.44 -34.73 -10.86
C LEU A 118 5.19 -35.27 -10.17
N GLY A 119 5.05 -35.07 -8.86
CA GLY A 119 3.80 -35.38 -8.15
C GLY A 119 2.65 -34.54 -8.71
N GLY A 120 2.85 -33.25 -8.90
CA GLY A 120 1.89 -32.36 -9.53
C GLY A 120 1.56 -32.74 -10.99
N LEU A 121 2.53 -33.20 -11.77
CA LEU A 121 2.31 -33.73 -13.12
C LEU A 121 1.35 -34.94 -13.11
N LEU A 122 1.52 -35.85 -12.15
CA LEU A 122 0.82 -37.13 -12.09
C LEU A 122 -0.49 -37.07 -11.27
N ARG A 123 -0.82 -35.90 -10.73
CA ARG A 123 -1.93 -35.69 -9.78
C ARG A 123 -3.31 -36.17 -10.23
N PHE A 124 -3.56 -36.13 -11.54
CA PHE A 124 -4.85 -36.49 -12.15
C PHE A 124 -4.72 -37.69 -13.10
N GLU A 125 -3.62 -38.45 -13.02
CA GLU A 125 -3.35 -39.56 -13.92
C GLU A 125 -3.46 -40.89 -13.20
N GLU A 126 -4.48 -41.67 -13.57
CA GLU A 126 -4.75 -42.98 -12.98
C GLU A 126 -4.23 -44.14 -13.84
N ASP A 127 -3.82 -43.91 -15.10
CA ASP A 127 -3.31 -44.97 -15.99
C ASP A 127 -1.83 -45.30 -15.68
N PRO A 128 -1.50 -46.53 -15.23
CA PRO A 128 -0.12 -46.94 -14.93
C PRO A 128 0.84 -46.88 -16.11
N ARG A 129 0.33 -46.95 -17.35
CA ARG A 129 1.16 -46.87 -18.56
C ARG A 129 1.82 -45.51 -18.70
N LYS A 130 1.08 -44.43 -18.45
CA LYS A 130 1.61 -43.06 -18.52
C LYS A 130 2.62 -42.77 -17.40
N TRP A 131 2.42 -43.32 -16.20
CA TRP A 131 3.43 -43.27 -15.14
C TRP A 131 4.72 -43.97 -15.57
N THR A 132 4.59 -45.12 -16.26
CA THR A 132 5.74 -45.86 -16.80
C THR A 132 6.45 -45.09 -17.92
N GLU A 133 5.73 -44.36 -18.78
CA GLU A 133 6.30 -43.48 -19.81
C GLU A 133 7.13 -42.34 -19.19
N VAL A 134 6.62 -41.69 -18.14
CA VAL A 134 7.36 -40.66 -17.38
C VAL A 134 8.63 -41.26 -16.77
N PHE A 135 8.53 -42.46 -16.18
CA PHE A 135 9.67 -43.15 -15.59
C PHE A 135 10.75 -43.53 -16.63
N LYS A 136 10.35 -44.02 -17.81
CA LYS A 136 11.24 -44.49 -18.88
C LYS A 136 11.68 -43.40 -19.86
N SER A 137 11.25 -42.16 -19.68
CA SER A 137 11.57 -41.07 -20.61
C SER A 137 13.08 -40.82 -20.73
N SER A 138 13.57 -40.61 -21.95
CA SER A 138 14.96 -40.26 -22.23
C SER A 138 15.38 -38.87 -21.72
N ILE A 139 14.41 -38.03 -21.29
CA ILE A 139 14.69 -36.69 -20.74
C ILE A 139 15.46 -36.79 -19.42
N TRP A 140 15.35 -37.92 -18.69
CA TRP A 140 16.16 -38.20 -17.51
C TRP A 140 17.66 -38.27 -17.80
N ASP A 141 18.03 -38.65 -19.03
CA ASP A 141 19.41 -38.88 -19.44
C ASP A 141 20.02 -37.67 -20.16
N LEU A 142 19.24 -36.59 -20.36
CA LEU A 142 19.75 -35.36 -20.95
C LEU A 142 20.72 -34.68 -19.97
N PRO A 143 21.90 -34.23 -20.45
CA PRO A 143 22.84 -33.53 -19.60
C PRO A 143 22.21 -32.25 -19.04
N ILE A 144 22.50 -31.97 -17.77
CA ILE A 144 22.22 -30.67 -17.17
C ILE A 144 23.18 -29.70 -17.87
N GLU A 145 22.72 -29.02 -18.91
CA GLU A 145 23.48 -27.98 -19.60
C GLU A 145 23.89 -26.89 -18.59
N ASN A 146 24.84 -26.01 -18.96
CA ASN A 146 25.34 -24.89 -18.13
C ASN A 146 24.25 -23.98 -17.51
N ASN A 147 22.99 -24.11 -17.92
CA ASN A 147 21.84 -23.38 -17.41
C ASN A 147 21.21 -23.97 -16.12
N GLY A 148 21.69 -25.12 -15.61
CA GLY A 148 21.31 -25.63 -14.28
C GLY A 148 19.87 -26.15 -14.13
N ILE A 149 19.13 -26.35 -15.22
CA ILE A 149 17.72 -26.78 -15.19
C ILE A 149 17.61 -28.28 -14.90
N LEU A 150 16.82 -28.63 -13.87
CA LEU A 150 16.61 -30.01 -13.43
C LEU A 150 15.83 -30.84 -14.49
N PRO A 151 16.24 -32.09 -14.79
CA PRO A 151 15.52 -32.99 -15.70
C PRO A 151 14.06 -33.22 -15.29
N ALA A 152 13.77 -33.29 -13.99
CA ALA A 152 12.41 -33.41 -13.47
C ALA A 152 11.50 -32.22 -13.84
N LEU A 153 12.05 -31.00 -13.86
CA LEU A 153 11.31 -29.80 -14.29
C LEU A 153 11.09 -29.81 -15.81
N ARG A 154 12.11 -30.23 -16.59
CA ARG A 154 11.98 -30.44 -18.05
C ARG A 154 10.90 -31.46 -18.38
N LEU A 155 10.83 -32.56 -17.62
CA LEU A 155 9.79 -33.57 -17.73
C LEU A 155 8.40 -33.02 -17.40
N SER A 156 8.26 -32.31 -16.28
CA SER A 156 6.99 -31.68 -15.90
C SER A 156 6.48 -30.74 -17.00
N TYR A 157 7.38 -29.96 -17.63
CA TYR A 157 7.03 -29.14 -18.79
C TYR A 157 6.74 -29.97 -20.06
N HIS A 158 7.53 -31.01 -20.34
CA HIS A 158 7.36 -31.83 -21.55
C HIS A 158 5.96 -32.44 -21.63
N TYR A 159 5.40 -32.86 -20.50
CA TYR A 159 4.06 -33.42 -20.41
C TYR A 159 2.95 -32.37 -20.14
N LEU A 160 3.27 -31.07 -20.19
CA LEU A 160 2.21 -30.05 -20.24
C LEU A 160 1.46 -30.10 -21.58
N PRO A 161 0.13 -29.92 -21.56
CA PRO A 161 -0.65 -29.67 -22.76
C PRO A 161 -0.09 -28.51 -23.59
N PRO A 162 -0.20 -28.55 -24.94
CA PRO A 162 0.37 -27.51 -25.81
C PRO A 162 -0.11 -26.08 -25.49
N HIS A 163 -1.36 -25.90 -25.06
CA HIS A 163 -1.89 -24.60 -24.67
C HIS A 163 -1.23 -24.06 -23.39
N LEU A 164 -1.06 -24.90 -22.36
CA LEU A 164 -0.38 -24.51 -21.11
C LEU A 164 1.11 -24.23 -21.34
N LYS A 165 1.77 -24.97 -22.23
CA LYS A 165 3.18 -24.71 -22.59
C LYS A 165 3.40 -23.29 -23.10
N ARG A 166 2.47 -22.78 -23.92
CA ARG A 166 2.52 -21.41 -24.46
C ARG A 166 2.28 -20.36 -23.36
N CYS A 167 1.27 -20.58 -22.52
CA CYS A 167 0.99 -19.72 -21.37
C CYS A 167 2.19 -19.65 -20.41
N PHE A 168 2.77 -20.79 -20.09
CA PHE A 168 3.94 -20.90 -19.22
C PHE A 168 5.19 -20.20 -19.80
N ALA A 169 5.49 -20.43 -21.08
CA ALA A 169 6.61 -19.77 -21.75
C ALA A 169 6.45 -18.24 -21.76
N TYR A 170 5.22 -17.75 -21.96
CA TYR A 170 4.93 -16.31 -21.89
C TYR A 170 5.23 -15.71 -20.51
N CYS A 171 5.01 -16.45 -19.43
CA CYS A 171 5.30 -15.99 -18.07
C CYS A 171 6.80 -15.72 -17.79
N SER A 172 7.71 -16.07 -18.70
CA SER A 172 9.13 -15.69 -18.62
C SER A 172 9.38 -14.18 -18.62
N ILE A 173 8.39 -13.38 -19.05
CA ILE A 173 8.44 -11.91 -18.95
C ILE A 173 8.34 -11.41 -17.51
N LEU A 174 7.95 -12.25 -16.55
CA LEU A 174 7.87 -11.85 -15.15
C LEU A 174 9.26 -11.96 -14.50
N PRO A 175 9.71 -10.95 -13.71
CA PRO A 175 10.93 -11.03 -12.92
C PRO A 175 10.91 -12.21 -11.95
N LYS A 176 12.10 -12.60 -11.50
CA LYS A 176 12.25 -13.56 -10.40
C LYS A 176 11.59 -13.01 -9.13
N ASP A 177 10.97 -13.89 -8.35
CA ASP A 177 10.16 -13.56 -7.16
C ASP A 177 9.05 -12.51 -7.36
N TYR A 178 8.66 -12.21 -8.61
CA TYR A 178 7.59 -11.26 -8.86
C TYR A 178 6.25 -11.80 -8.37
N GLU A 179 5.58 -11.03 -7.51
CA GLU A 179 4.22 -11.34 -7.07
C GLU A 179 3.20 -10.84 -8.09
N PHE A 180 2.37 -11.74 -8.59
CA PHE A 180 1.31 -11.41 -9.53
C PHE A 180 -0.06 -11.92 -9.06
N LYS A 181 -1.11 -11.25 -9.55
CA LYS A 181 -2.49 -11.70 -9.36
C LYS A 181 -2.92 -12.61 -10.51
N LYS A 182 -3.84 -13.53 -10.21
CA LYS A 182 -4.43 -14.45 -11.19
C LYS A 182 -5.06 -13.68 -12.36
N GLU A 183 -5.87 -12.68 -12.03
CA GLU A 183 -6.67 -11.93 -12.99
C GLU A 183 -5.78 -11.17 -13.98
N GLU A 184 -4.70 -10.55 -13.50
CA GLU A 184 -3.75 -9.82 -14.34
C GLU A 184 -3.11 -10.74 -15.38
N LEU A 185 -2.67 -11.94 -14.99
CA LEU A 185 -2.03 -12.88 -15.90
C LEU A 185 -3.01 -13.47 -16.92
N VAL A 186 -4.24 -13.76 -16.50
CA VAL A 186 -5.31 -14.25 -17.40
C VAL A 186 -5.62 -13.22 -18.49
N LEU A 187 -5.72 -11.93 -18.15
CA LEU A 187 -5.95 -10.86 -19.12
C LEU A 187 -4.81 -10.74 -20.13
N LEU A 188 -3.56 -10.95 -19.70
CA LEU A 188 -2.41 -10.97 -20.61
C LEU A 188 -2.48 -12.17 -21.57
N TRP A 189 -2.83 -13.36 -21.08
CA TRP A 189 -2.99 -14.55 -21.93
C TRP A 189 -4.13 -14.40 -22.95
N MET A 190 -5.23 -13.73 -22.57
CA MET A 190 -6.32 -13.36 -23.48
C MET A 190 -5.81 -12.44 -24.59
N ALA A 191 -5.09 -11.37 -24.22
CA ALA A 191 -4.59 -10.38 -25.16
C ALA A 191 -3.58 -10.95 -26.17
N GLU A 192 -2.77 -11.92 -25.74
CA GLU A 192 -1.81 -12.61 -26.60
C GLU A 192 -2.39 -13.78 -27.40
N ASP A 193 -3.68 -14.07 -27.27
CA ASP A 193 -4.36 -15.15 -28.00
C ASP A 193 -3.84 -16.55 -27.60
N LEU A 194 -3.57 -16.73 -26.31
CA LEU A 194 -3.05 -17.98 -25.76
C LEU A 194 -4.16 -18.93 -25.28
N LEU A 195 -5.37 -18.40 -25.05
CA LEU A 195 -6.52 -19.16 -24.60
C LEU A 195 -7.32 -19.70 -25.80
N GLN A 196 -7.60 -21.00 -25.79
CA GLN A 196 -8.35 -21.67 -26.86
C GLN A 196 -9.83 -21.75 -26.50
N GLN A 197 -10.64 -20.90 -27.14
CA GLN A 197 -12.10 -20.96 -27.00
C GLN A 197 -12.72 -21.81 -28.10
N PHE A 198 -13.59 -22.76 -27.72
CA PHE A 198 -14.38 -23.59 -28.63
C PHE A 198 -15.86 -23.53 -28.21
N GLU A 199 -16.79 -23.90 -29.08
CA GLU A 199 -18.20 -23.96 -28.71
C GLU A 199 -18.41 -24.89 -27.50
N GLY A 200 -18.99 -24.35 -26.43
CA GLY A 200 -19.35 -25.09 -25.22
C GLY A 200 -18.29 -25.15 -24.11
N ASN A 201 -17.07 -24.61 -24.27
CA ASN A 201 -16.01 -24.70 -23.26
C ASN A 201 -15.94 -23.51 -22.26
N GLY A 202 -16.96 -22.66 -22.23
CA GLY A 202 -17.06 -21.53 -21.30
C GLY A 202 -16.51 -20.21 -21.83
N ARG A 203 -16.43 -19.20 -20.96
CA ARG A 203 -15.87 -17.87 -21.29
C ARG A 203 -14.34 -17.89 -21.27
N MET A 204 -13.70 -16.98 -22.01
CA MET A 204 -12.23 -16.88 -22.03
C MET A 204 -11.64 -16.68 -20.63
N GLU A 205 -12.31 -15.92 -19.77
CA GLU A 205 -11.91 -15.69 -18.38
C GLU A 205 -11.90 -17.00 -17.59
N GLU A 206 -12.96 -17.80 -17.71
CA GLU A 206 -13.09 -19.11 -17.03
C GLU A 206 -12.03 -20.11 -17.52
N ILE A 207 -11.77 -20.14 -18.85
CA ILE A 207 -10.71 -20.96 -19.45
C ILE A 207 -9.34 -20.53 -18.92
N GLY A 208 -9.10 -19.22 -18.85
CA GLY A 208 -7.85 -18.67 -18.33
C GLY A 208 -7.65 -19.00 -16.85
N GLU A 209 -8.71 -18.92 -16.05
CA GLU A 209 -8.69 -19.34 -14.64
C GLU A 209 -8.41 -20.84 -14.50
N GLN A 210 -9.02 -21.68 -15.34
CA GLN A 210 -8.73 -23.11 -15.38
C GLN A 210 -7.25 -23.36 -15.72
N TYR A 211 -6.72 -22.72 -16.77
CA TYR A 211 -5.31 -22.86 -17.15
C TYR A 211 -4.36 -22.42 -16.04
N PHE A 212 -4.73 -21.35 -15.33
CA PHE A 212 -3.98 -20.88 -14.18
C PHE A 212 -4.00 -21.91 -13.04
N HIS A 213 -5.17 -22.46 -12.71
CA HIS A 213 -5.32 -23.50 -11.70
C HIS A 213 -4.59 -24.79 -12.06
N ASP A 214 -4.55 -25.16 -13.33
CA ASP A 214 -3.77 -26.31 -13.80
C ASP A 214 -2.27 -26.10 -13.56
N LEU A 215 -1.74 -24.90 -13.85
CA LEU A 215 -0.34 -24.56 -13.55
C LEU A 215 -0.03 -24.52 -12.05
N VAL A 216 -0.97 -24.02 -11.23
CA VAL A 216 -0.87 -24.07 -9.75
C VAL A 216 -0.88 -25.52 -9.26
N SER A 217 -1.78 -26.35 -9.78
CA SER A 217 -1.92 -27.76 -9.36
C SER A 217 -0.66 -28.58 -9.66
N ARG A 218 0.06 -28.19 -10.72
CA ARG A 218 1.35 -28.75 -11.14
C ARG A 218 2.56 -28.09 -10.46
N SER A 219 2.33 -27.20 -9.49
CA SER A 219 3.36 -26.49 -8.72
C SER A 219 4.28 -25.57 -9.54
N PHE A 220 3.87 -25.16 -10.75
CA PHE A 220 4.58 -24.13 -11.50
C PHE A 220 4.40 -22.74 -10.88
N PHE A 221 3.24 -22.51 -10.25
CA PHE A 221 2.95 -21.32 -9.45
C PHE A 221 2.69 -21.70 -8.00
N GLN A 222 3.12 -20.85 -7.08
CA GLN A 222 2.98 -21.03 -5.65
C GLN A 222 2.23 -19.84 -5.06
N ARG A 223 1.40 -20.08 -4.05
CA ARG A 223 0.70 -19.01 -3.34
C ARG A 223 1.69 -18.26 -2.45
N SER A 224 1.71 -16.93 -2.54
CA SER A 224 2.52 -16.09 -1.64
C SER A 224 2.01 -16.18 -0.20
N SER A 225 2.89 -15.94 0.77
CA SER A 225 2.60 -15.89 2.20
C SER A 225 1.88 -14.60 2.63
N ASN A 226 1.66 -13.65 1.72
CA ASN A 226 1.03 -12.36 2.00
C ASN A 226 -0.47 -12.47 2.31
N LYS A 227 -1.00 -11.46 3.04
CA LYS A 227 -2.44 -11.37 3.41
C LYS A 227 -3.37 -11.29 2.20
N ASN A 228 -2.88 -10.77 1.07
CA ASN A 228 -3.61 -10.72 -0.18
C ASN A 228 -3.31 -11.97 -1.02
N PRO A 229 -4.29 -12.54 -1.74
CA PRO A 229 -4.08 -13.72 -2.57
C PRO A 229 -3.23 -13.37 -3.81
N SER A 230 -1.91 -13.37 -3.66
CA SER A 230 -0.93 -13.29 -4.76
C SER A 230 -0.21 -14.62 -4.97
N PHE A 231 0.40 -14.77 -6.14
CA PHE A 231 1.16 -15.95 -6.53
C PHE A 231 2.57 -15.55 -6.97
N VAL A 232 3.50 -16.50 -6.85
CA VAL A 232 4.90 -16.38 -7.28
C VAL A 232 5.30 -17.58 -8.12
N MET A 233 6.25 -17.36 -9.04
CA MET A 233 6.91 -18.42 -9.78
C MET A 233 8.31 -18.62 -9.18
N HIS A 234 8.61 -19.84 -8.73
CA HIS A 234 9.93 -20.16 -8.16
C HIS A 234 11.04 -19.92 -9.20
N ASP A 235 12.22 -19.45 -8.77
CA ASP A 235 13.31 -19.06 -9.68
C ASP A 235 13.74 -20.13 -10.66
N LEU A 236 13.96 -21.37 -10.22
CA LEU A 236 14.25 -22.50 -11.13
C LEU A 236 13.15 -22.77 -12.16
N VAL A 237 11.90 -22.47 -11.83
CA VAL A 237 10.77 -22.55 -12.76
C VAL A 237 10.77 -21.34 -13.70
N ASN A 238 11.15 -20.16 -13.23
CA ASN A 238 11.38 -18.98 -14.07
C ASN A 238 12.53 -19.21 -15.06
N ASP A 239 13.65 -19.81 -14.61
CA ASP A 239 14.79 -20.19 -15.43
C ASP A 239 14.37 -21.17 -16.53
N LEU A 240 13.53 -22.16 -16.20
CA LEU A 240 12.91 -23.03 -17.19
C LEU A 240 12.04 -22.25 -18.18
N ALA A 241 11.18 -21.34 -17.71
CA ALA A 241 10.33 -20.52 -18.57
C ALA A 241 11.17 -19.67 -19.53
N MET A 242 12.25 -19.04 -19.05
CA MET A 242 13.19 -18.26 -19.85
C MET A 242 13.91 -19.12 -20.90
N PHE A 243 14.39 -20.31 -20.51
CA PHE A 243 15.02 -21.24 -21.45
C PHE A 243 14.08 -21.67 -22.56
N ILE A 244 12.83 -21.97 -22.23
CA ILE A 244 11.80 -22.36 -23.21
C ILE A 244 11.40 -21.19 -24.10
N ALA A 245 11.28 -19.97 -23.55
CA ALA A 245 10.93 -18.79 -24.31
C ALA A 245 12.06 -18.34 -25.26
N GLY A 246 13.31 -18.61 -24.91
CA GLY A 246 14.48 -18.26 -25.71
C GLY A 246 14.51 -16.78 -26.09
N GLU A 247 14.79 -16.47 -27.35
CA GLU A 247 14.86 -15.08 -27.84
C GLU A 247 13.47 -14.37 -27.96
N PHE A 248 12.36 -15.07 -27.74
CA PHE A 248 11.01 -14.50 -27.97
C PHE A 248 10.54 -13.59 -26.84
N CYS A 249 10.95 -13.86 -25.60
CA CYS A 249 10.64 -13.05 -24.43
C CYS A 249 11.92 -12.40 -23.89
N PHE A 250 11.81 -11.15 -23.46
CA PHE A 250 12.94 -10.39 -22.95
C PHE A 250 12.53 -9.56 -21.74
N LYS A 251 13.39 -9.55 -20.72
CA LYS A 251 13.26 -8.73 -19.53
C LYS A 251 14.38 -7.69 -19.55
N LEU A 252 14.00 -6.40 -19.54
CA LEU A 252 14.96 -5.31 -19.51
C LEU A 252 15.32 -4.96 -18.06
N GLU A 253 16.56 -5.28 -17.67
CA GLU A 253 17.15 -4.97 -16.36
C GLU A 253 18.05 -3.73 -16.42
N ILE A 254 18.37 -3.14 -15.26
CA ILE A 254 18.91 -1.77 -15.14
C ILE A 254 20.36 -1.62 -15.68
N ASP A 255 21.17 -2.68 -15.65
CA ASP A 255 22.62 -2.59 -15.90
C ASP A 255 23.19 -3.65 -16.87
N GLU A 256 22.37 -4.45 -17.55
CA GLU A 256 22.88 -5.49 -18.47
C GLU A 256 22.93 -5.04 -19.93
N SER A 257 24.13 -5.11 -20.52
CA SER A 257 24.33 -5.00 -21.97
C SER A 257 23.84 -6.27 -22.67
N CYS A 258 22.53 -6.39 -22.89
CA CYS A 258 21.92 -7.56 -23.51
C CYS A 258 21.26 -7.27 -24.87
N VAL A 259 21.26 -8.28 -25.75
CA VAL A 259 20.96 -8.15 -27.19
C VAL A 259 19.48 -8.44 -27.46
N ILE A 260 18.63 -7.41 -27.49
CA ILE A 260 17.30 -7.53 -28.10
C ILE A 260 17.47 -7.89 -29.58
N THR A 261 16.86 -9.01 -29.99
CA THR A 261 16.95 -9.51 -31.35
C THR A 261 15.70 -9.14 -32.15
N ARG A 262 15.75 -9.32 -33.48
CA ARG A 262 14.56 -9.17 -34.34
C ARG A 262 13.48 -10.21 -34.06
N LYS A 263 13.81 -11.31 -33.36
CA LYS A 263 12.86 -12.37 -33.00
C LYS A 263 12.07 -12.04 -31.74
N THR A 264 12.53 -11.11 -30.91
CA THR A 264 11.82 -10.70 -29.69
C THR A 264 10.39 -10.25 -30.01
N ARG A 265 9.43 -10.79 -29.25
CA ARG A 265 7.99 -10.53 -29.37
C ARG A 265 7.41 -9.99 -28.08
N HIS A 266 7.96 -10.36 -26.93
CA HIS A 266 7.44 -9.93 -25.64
C HIS A 266 8.55 -9.27 -24.84
N LEU A 267 8.33 -8.01 -24.44
CA LEU A 267 9.26 -7.24 -23.65
C LEU A 267 8.58 -6.76 -22.38
N SER A 268 9.22 -7.04 -21.25
CA SER A 268 8.88 -6.43 -19.97
C SER A 268 10.08 -5.68 -19.39
N TYR A 269 9.82 -4.79 -18.46
CA TYR A 269 10.86 -4.04 -17.77
C TYR A 269 10.39 -3.63 -16.38
N VAL A 270 11.35 -3.49 -15.46
CA VAL A 270 11.07 -2.93 -14.14
C VAL A 270 11.09 -1.41 -14.23
N ARG A 271 10.02 -0.76 -13.77
CA ARG A 271 9.95 0.71 -13.76
C ARG A 271 10.97 1.29 -12.80
N THR A 272 11.62 2.35 -13.23
CA THR A 272 12.53 3.14 -12.40
C THR A 272 11.92 4.50 -12.10
N LYS A 273 12.45 5.20 -11.09
CA LYS A 273 12.00 6.57 -10.75
C LYS A 273 11.99 7.49 -11.98
N TYR A 274 12.99 7.32 -12.84
CA TYR A 274 13.08 7.98 -14.14
C TYR A 274 13.32 6.94 -15.23
N ASP A 275 12.42 6.89 -16.19
CA ASP A 275 12.44 6.00 -17.35
C ASP A 275 12.72 6.86 -18.59
N SER A 276 14.01 7.13 -18.82
CA SER A 276 14.48 7.97 -19.93
C SER A 276 14.48 7.22 -21.26
N SER A 277 14.52 7.97 -22.37
CA SER A 277 14.58 7.41 -23.72
C SER A 277 15.75 6.44 -23.92
N LYS A 278 16.89 6.67 -23.25
CA LYS A 278 18.10 5.84 -23.34
C LYS A 278 17.83 4.38 -22.95
N LYS A 279 17.02 4.15 -21.91
CA LYS A 279 16.66 2.80 -21.43
C LYS A 279 15.97 1.98 -22.51
N PHE A 280 15.12 2.62 -23.32
CA PHE A 280 14.29 1.92 -24.29
C PHE A 280 14.82 1.95 -25.73
N LYS A 281 15.95 2.62 -26.02
CA LYS A 281 16.55 2.64 -27.37
C LYS A 281 16.76 1.24 -27.96
N VAL A 282 17.04 0.26 -27.10
CA VAL A 282 17.28 -1.13 -27.51
C VAL A 282 15.99 -1.79 -28.04
N SER A 283 14.82 -1.38 -27.54
CA SER A 283 13.52 -1.95 -27.91
C SER A 283 13.15 -1.71 -29.39
N TYR A 284 13.65 -0.63 -30.00
CA TYR A 284 13.41 -0.32 -31.41
C TYR A 284 13.97 -1.37 -32.39
N LYS A 285 14.87 -2.26 -31.93
CA LYS A 285 15.36 -3.39 -32.73
C LYS A 285 14.29 -4.49 -32.90
N ALA A 286 13.32 -4.58 -32.00
CA ALA A 286 12.26 -5.58 -32.01
C ALA A 286 11.08 -5.19 -32.92
N LYS A 287 11.29 -5.27 -34.25
CA LYS A 287 10.26 -4.88 -35.24
C LYS A 287 8.93 -5.66 -35.18
N GLY A 288 8.88 -6.78 -34.48
CA GLY A 288 7.68 -7.61 -34.33
C GLY A 288 7.12 -7.62 -32.91
N LEU A 289 7.40 -6.60 -32.09
CA LEU A 289 6.98 -6.53 -30.70
C LEU A 289 5.45 -6.61 -30.56
N ARG A 290 4.99 -7.49 -29.66
CA ARG A 290 3.58 -7.76 -29.31
C ARG A 290 3.27 -7.32 -27.88
N THR A 291 4.21 -7.46 -26.96
CA THR A 291 4.04 -7.03 -25.56
C THR A 291 5.07 -5.99 -25.20
N PHE A 292 4.62 -4.88 -24.61
CA PHE A 292 5.45 -3.90 -23.92
C PHE A 292 4.85 -3.65 -22.52
N LEU A 293 5.46 -4.25 -21.50
CA LEU A 293 4.89 -4.36 -20.15
C LEU A 293 5.82 -3.75 -19.08
N GLY A 294 5.45 -2.61 -18.51
CA GLY A 294 6.07 -2.08 -17.30
C GLY A 294 5.58 -2.82 -16.05
N LEU A 295 6.50 -3.16 -15.15
CA LEU A 295 6.23 -3.84 -13.88
C LEU A 295 6.78 -3.02 -12.70
N ASP A 296 6.06 -3.01 -11.58
CA ASP A 296 6.47 -2.32 -10.35
C ASP A 296 6.96 -3.35 -9.33
N LEU A 297 8.10 -3.08 -8.67
CA LEU A 297 8.56 -3.95 -7.57
C LEU A 297 7.76 -3.66 -6.29
N PRO A 298 7.53 -4.67 -5.41
CA PRO A 298 6.71 -4.53 -4.19
C PRO A 298 7.13 -3.43 -3.20
N GLN A 299 8.33 -2.85 -3.36
CA GLN A 299 8.86 -1.76 -2.52
C GLN A 299 9.20 -0.49 -3.31
N SER A 300 8.81 -0.42 -4.59
CA SER A 300 9.08 0.74 -5.43
C SER A 300 8.22 1.94 -5.03
N GLN A 301 8.82 3.13 -4.99
CA GLN A 301 8.10 4.41 -4.83
C GLN A 301 7.41 4.79 -6.15
N TRP A 302 6.50 3.93 -6.60
CA TRP A 302 5.90 4.01 -7.94
C TRP A 302 5.23 5.36 -8.23
N TRP A 303 4.79 6.09 -7.20
CA TRP A 303 4.26 7.46 -7.33
C TRP A 303 5.28 8.49 -7.84
N LEU A 304 6.57 8.18 -7.76
CA LEU A 304 7.65 9.02 -8.30
C LEU A 304 8.04 8.63 -9.73
N ASN A 305 7.53 7.52 -10.28
CA ASN A 305 7.92 7.08 -11.62
C ASN A 305 7.53 8.13 -12.66
N ARG A 306 8.49 8.45 -13.53
CA ARG A 306 8.34 9.40 -14.64
C ARG A 306 8.85 8.76 -15.93
N ILE A 307 8.09 8.93 -17.02
CA ILE A 307 8.46 8.46 -18.37
C ILE A 307 8.62 9.64 -19.33
N SER A 308 9.54 9.51 -20.28
CA SER A 308 9.69 10.48 -21.37
C SER A 308 8.51 10.39 -22.37
N MET A 309 7.78 11.48 -22.58
CA MET A 309 6.66 11.51 -23.54
C MET A 309 7.12 11.29 -24.99
N MET A 310 8.30 11.80 -25.36
CA MET A 310 8.90 11.55 -26.68
C MET A 310 9.09 10.05 -26.96
N MET A 311 9.49 9.28 -25.94
CA MET A 311 9.65 7.83 -26.07
C MET A 311 8.32 7.12 -26.28
N ILE A 312 7.24 7.56 -25.62
CA ILE A 312 5.89 7.03 -25.84
C ILE A 312 5.51 7.21 -27.30
N ASP A 313 5.67 8.42 -27.84
CA ASP A 313 5.34 8.70 -29.24
C ASP A 313 6.12 7.83 -30.22
N ASP A 314 7.43 7.73 -30.05
CA ASP A 314 8.30 6.89 -30.88
C ASP A 314 7.88 5.41 -30.83
N LEU A 315 7.58 4.89 -29.63
CA LEU A 315 7.14 3.51 -29.46
C LEU A 315 5.81 3.25 -30.18
N LEU A 316 4.83 4.15 -30.01
CA LEU A 316 3.50 4.05 -30.64
C LEU A 316 3.57 4.14 -32.18
N LEU A 317 4.52 4.89 -32.73
CA LEU A 317 4.73 5.01 -34.17
C LEU A 317 5.44 3.78 -34.78
N THR A 318 6.37 3.18 -34.04
CA THR A 318 7.23 2.10 -34.53
C THR A 318 6.63 0.70 -34.36
N SER A 319 5.93 0.44 -33.26
CA SER A 319 5.58 -0.92 -32.81
C SER A 319 4.17 -1.36 -33.23
N LYS A 320 3.93 -1.46 -34.54
CA LYS A 320 2.59 -1.72 -35.12
C LYS A 320 1.98 -3.09 -34.78
N CYS A 321 2.79 -4.05 -34.33
CA CYS A 321 2.36 -5.41 -33.99
C CYS A 321 1.91 -5.57 -32.52
N LEU A 322 1.91 -4.49 -31.72
CA LEU A 322 1.57 -4.53 -30.31
C LEU A 322 0.14 -5.03 -30.08
N ARG A 323 0.03 -5.95 -29.12
CA ARG A 323 -1.20 -6.52 -28.56
C ARG A 323 -1.38 -6.12 -27.10
N VAL A 324 -0.30 -6.05 -26.33
CA VAL A 324 -0.28 -5.65 -24.93
C VAL A 324 0.58 -4.42 -24.75
N LEU A 325 0.00 -3.36 -24.18
CA LEU A 325 0.70 -2.13 -23.82
C LEU A 325 0.33 -1.70 -22.39
N SER A 326 1.34 -1.45 -21.56
CA SER A 326 1.14 -0.97 -20.19
C SER A 326 2.05 0.21 -19.87
N PHE A 327 1.44 1.38 -19.64
CA PHE A 327 2.09 2.58 -19.11
C PHE A 327 1.55 2.93 -17.72
N SER A 328 1.04 1.94 -16.98
CA SER A 328 0.54 2.20 -15.63
C SER A 328 1.60 2.82 -14.72
N SER A 329 1.18 3.50 -13.67
CA SER A 329 2.04 4.05 -12.61
C SER A 329 2.96 5.22 -13.03
N TYR A 330 2.84 5.80 -14.24
CA TYR A 330 3.56 7.02 -14.61
C TYR A 330 2.74 8.28 -14.34
N ARG A 331 3.06 9.00 -13.25
CA ARG A 331 2.27 10.17 -12.83
C ARG A 331 2.39 11.40 -13.72
N ASN A 332 3.46 11.55 -14.50
CA ASN A 332 3.57 12.67 -15.45
C ASN A 332 2.81 12.46 -16.75
N MET A 333 2.26 11.26 -17.00
CA MET A 333 1.45 11.01 -18.18
C MET A 333 0.08 11.67 -18.04
N ARG A 334 -0.09 12.85 -18.64
CA ARG A 334 -1.34 13.65 -18.60
C ARG A 334 -2.23 13.44 -19.83
N GLU A 335 -1.67 12.95 -20.92
CA GLU A 335 -2.37 12.64 -22.16
C GLU A 335 -1.78 11.37 -22.80
N LEU A 336 -2.59 10.69 -23.61
CA LEU A 336 -2.15 9.59 -24.46
C LEU A 336 -2.13 10.10 -25.91
N PRO A 337 -1.01 9.97 -26.65
CA PRO A 337 -0.92 10.50 -28.00
C PRO A 337 -1.92 9.90 -28.98
N ASN A 338 -2.38 10.70 -29.96
CA ASN A 338 -3.30 10.25 -31.00
C ASN A 338 -2.75 9.07 -31.83
N SER A 339 -1.43 8.90 -31.89
CA SER A 339 -0.73 7.81 -32.57
C SER A 339 -1.10 6.42 -32.02
N VAL A 340 -1.67 6.32 -30.81
CA VAL A 340 -2.18 5.04 -30.27
C VAL A 340 -3.19 4.36 -31.20
N GLY A 341 -3.98 5.14 -31.95
CA GLY A 341 -4.93 4.63 -32.93
C GLY A 341 -4.29 3.84 -34.08
N ASN A 342 -2.97 3.91 -34.26
CA ASN A 342 -2.22 3.14 -35.25
C ASN A 342 -2.00 1.68 -34.83
N LEU A 343 -2.12 1.36 -33.54
CA LEU A 343 -1.87 0.02 -33.00
C LEU A 343 -3.05 -0.92 -33.23
N LYS A 344 -3.38 -1.23 -34.49
CA LYS A 344 -4.60 -1.98 -34.86
C LYS A 344 -4.70 -3.39 -34.26
N HIS A 345 -3.59 -3.97 -33.80
CA HIS A 345 -3.56 -5.27 -33.14
C HIS A 345 -3.69 -5.21 -31.62
N LEU A 346 -3.79 -4.01 -31.03
CA LEU A 346 -3.84 -3.82 -29.59
C LEU A 346 -5.10 -4.45 -29.01
N ARG A 347 -4.91 -5.29 -27.99
CA ARG A 347 -5.97 -6.00 -27.25
C ARG A 347 -6.00 -5.61 -25.78
N TYR A 348 -4.88 -5.18 -25.22
CA TYR A 348 -4.75 -4.80 -23.82
C TYR A 348 -4.03 -3.46 -23.69
N LEU A 349 -4.68 -2.52 -23.01
CA LEU A 349 -4.13 -1.22 -22.67
C LEU A 349 -4.30 -0.95 -21.17
N ASN A 350 -3.19 -0.76 -20.47
CA ASN A 350 -3.20 -0.38 -19.06
C ASN A 350 -2.56 1.00 -18.86
N LEU A 351 -3.35 1.94 -18.35
CA LEU A 351 -2.96 3.30 -17.99
C LEU A 351 -3.31 3.62 -16.53
N SER A 352 -3.58 2.60 -15.71
CA SER A 352 -3.93 2.78 -14.30
C SER A 352 -2.87 3.56 -13.53
N TYR A 353 -3.26 4.30 -12.51
CA TYR A 353 -2.36 5.13 -11.68
C TYR A 353 -1.57 6.21 -12.45
N THR A 354 -2.05 6.64 -13.62
CA THR A 354 -1.53 7.81 -14.34
C THR A 354 -2.34 9.06 -14.04
N SER A 355 -1.85 10.24 -14.45
CA SER A 355 -2.57 11.51 -14.31
C SER A 355 -3.32 11.90 -15.58
N ILE A 356 -3.74 10.91 -16.38
CA ILE A 356 -4.36 11.16 -17.68
C ILE A 356 -5.69 11.92 -17.53
N LYS A 357 -5.88 12.96 -18.33
CA LYS A 357 -7.07 13.83 -18.27
C LYS A 357 -8.16 13.42 -19.25
N TRP A 358 -7.76 13.00 -20.44
CA TRP A 358 -8.64 12.50 -21.50
C TRP A 358 -7.91 11.42 -22.31
N LEU A 359 -8.67 10.53 -22.95
CA LEU A 359 -8.17 9.60 -23.96
C LEU A 359 -8.46 10.16 -25.36
N PRO A 360 -7.57 9.96 -26.34
CA PRO A 360 -7.79 10.43 -27.70
C PRO A 360 -8.93 9.67 -28.40
N ASN A 361 -9.73 10.35 -29.23
CA ASN A 361 -10.78 9.70 -30.04
C ASN A 361 -10.22 8.63 -31.00
N SER A 362 -8.94 8.73 -31.37
CA SER A 362 -8.27 7.70 -32.17
C SER A 362 -8.20 6.33 -31.47
N LEU A 363 -8.33 6.27 -30.14
CA LEU A 363 -8.46 5.02 -29.37
C LEU A 363 -9.67 4.19 -29.84
N CYS A 364 -10.78 4.83 -30.20
CA CYS A 364 -12.00 4.16 -30.67
C CYS A 364 -11.82 3.44 -32.02
N THR A 365 -10.68 3.62 -32.68
CA THR A 365 -10.33 2.90 -33.91
C THR A 365 -9.71 1.53 -33.64
N LEU A 366 -9.48 1.16 -32.37
CA LEU A 366 -8.87 -0.08 -31.92
C LEU A 366 -9.92 -1.17 -31.69
N TYR A 367 -10.60 -1.60 -32.75
CA TYR A 367 -11.71 -2.57 -32.67
C TYR A 367 -11.33 -3.94 -32.09
N ASN A 368 -10.03 -4.28 -31.99
CA ASN A 368 -9.53 -5.51 -31.36
C ASN A 368 -9.29 -5.37 -29.84
N LEU A 369 -9.48 -4.18 -29.27
CA LEU A 369 -9.24 -3.94 -27.85
C LEU A 369 -10.21 -4.77 -27.00
N GLN A 370 -9.66 -5.58 -26.09
CA GLN A 370 -10.38 -6.47 -25.18
C GLN A 370 -10.33 -5.96 -23.73
N THR A 371 -9.25 -5.30 -23.34
CA THR A 371 -9.01 -4.83 -21.97
C THR A 371 -8.52 -3.39 -21.97
N LEU A 372 -9.21 -2.53 -21.21
CA LEU A 372 -8.84 -1.15 -20.94
C LEU A 372 -8.84 -0.90 -19.43
N LEU A 373 -7.67 -0.68 -18.85
CA LEU A 373 -7.50 -0.43 -17.41
C LEU A 373 -7.12 1.03 -17.18
N LEU A 374 -7.96 1.73 -16.40
CA LEU A 374 -7.85 3.15 -16.07
C LEU A 374 -8.05 3.41 -14.57
N SER A 375 -7.93 2.38 -13.74
CA SER A 375 -8.11 2.52 -12.30
C SER A 375 -7.15 3.53 -11.69
N ASN A 376 -7.63 4.29 -10.71
CA ASN A 376 -6.90 5.37 -10.03
C ASN A 376 -6.41 6.50 -10.96
N CYS A 377 -7.03 6.69 -12.13
CA CYS A 377 -6.82 7.88 -12.95
C CYS A 377 -7.69 9.05 -12.43
N HIS A 378 -7.29 9.64 -11.31
CA HIS A 378 -8.08 10.66 -10.61
C HIS A 378 -8.29 11.97 -11.40
N SER A 379 -7.58 12.17 -12.51
CA SER A 379 -7.71 13.35 -13.38
C SER A 379 -8.57 13.08 -14.62
N LEU A 380 -9.01 11.84 -14.85
CA LEU A 380 -9.79 11.46 -16.04
C LEU A 380 -11.25 11.89 -15.85
N ILE A 381 -11.69 12.85 -16.67
CA ILE A 381 -13.03 13.48 -16.55
C ILE A 381 -13.99 12.99 -17.64
N LYS A 382 -13.48 12.67 -18.83
CA LYS A 382 -14.30 12.22 -19.97
C LYS A 382 -13.64 11.05 -20.70
N LEU A 383 -14.49 10.13 -21.18
CA LEU A 383 -14.11 9.10 -22.13
C LEU A 383 -14.36 9.58 -23.57
N PRO A 384 -13.70 8.98 -24.58
CA PRO A 384 -13.96 9.27 -26.00
C PRO A 384 -15.44 9.07 -26.38
N THR A 385 -15.94 9.82 -27.36
CA THR A 385 -17.38 9.79 -27.71
C THR A 385 -17.79 8.52 -28.45
N GLU A 386 -16.87 7.89 -29.19
CA GLU A 386 -17.14 6.71 -30.02
C GLU A 386 -16.74 5.38 -29.36
N MET A 387 -16.74 5.30 -28.03
CA MET A 387 -16.32 4.09 -27.28
C MET A 387 -17.11 2.83 -27.67
N TRP A 388 -18.35 3.00 -28.12
CA TRP A 388 -19.20 1.92 -28.66
C TRP A 388 -18.60 1.18 -29.88
N ARG A 389 -17.57 1.73 -30.54
CA ARG A 389 -16.83 1.08 -31.64
C ARG A 389 -15.89 -0.03 -31.18
N LEU A 390 -15.57 -0.09 -29.89
CA LEU A 390 -14.70 -1.10 -29.29
C LEU A 390 -15.46 -2.41 -29.06
N VAL A 391 -16.06 -2.98 -30.11
CA VAL A 391 -17.03 -4.09 -30.03
C VAL A 391 -16.50 -5.38 -29.40
N ASN A 392 -15.17 -5.55 -29.34
CA ASN A 392 -14.52 -6.70 -28.70
C ASN A 392 -14.10 -6.44 -27.24
N LEU A 393 -14.45 -5.28 -26.68
CA LEU A 393 -14.08 -4.91 -25.32
C LEU A 393 -14.81 -5.81 -24.31
N ARG A 394 -14.04 -6.39 -23.40
CA ARG A 394 -14.49 -7.34 -22.37
C ARG A 394 -14.28 -6.80 -20.96
N HIS A 395 -13.19 -6.07 -20.74
CA HIS A 395 -12.80 -5.56 -19.42
C HIS A 395 -12.54 -4.06 -19.48
N MET A 396 -13.28 -3.31 -18.68
CA MET A 396 -13.11 -1.88 -18.49
C MET A 396 -13.06 -1.57 -16.99
N ASP A 397 -11.89 -1.16 -16.52
CA ASP A 397 -11.66 -0.77 -15.13
C ASP A 397 -11.54 0.75 -15.02
N LEU A 398 -12.47 1.34 -14.28
CA LEU A 398 -12.68 2.77 -14.08
C LEU A 398 -12.70 3.16 -12.58
N VAL A 399 -12.29 2.24 -11.69
CA VAL A 399 -12.32 2.49 -10.24
C VAL A 399 -11.51 3.74 -9.88
N TYR A 400 -12.05 4.59 -9.02
CA TYR A 400 -11.44 5.85 -8.57
C TYR A 400 -11.09 6.86 -9.68
N THR A 401 -11.83 6.85 -10.78
CA THR A 401 -11.82 7.94 -11.78
C THR A 401 -12.79 9.07 -11.38
N LYS A 402 -12.68 10.24 -12.03
CA LYS A 402 -13.59 11.39 -11.83
C LYS A 402 -14.47 11.62 -13.05
N LEU A 403 -14.94 10.54 -13.68
CA LEU A 403 -15.77 10.64 -14.87
C LEU A 403 -17.08 11.36 -14.57
N GLU A 404 -17.45 12.31 -15.43
CA GLU A 404 -18.72 13.05 -15.32
C GLU A 404 -19.92 12.24 -15.81
N GLU A 405 -19.74 11.49 -16.91
CA GLU A 405 -20.77 10.64 -17.51
C GLU A 405 -20.15 9.56 -18.41
N MET A 406 -20.89 8.48 -18.67
CA MET A 406 -20.54 7.50 -19.70
C MET A 406 -20.74 8.08 -21.11
N PRO A 407 -19.94 7.66 -22.12
CA PRO A 407 -20.20 8.02 -23.51
C PRO A 407 -21.47 7.33 -24.04
N LEU A 408 -21.98 7.81 -25.17
CA LEU A 408 -23.23 7.32 -25.74
C LEU A 408 -23.10 5.88 -26.26
N HIS A 409 -24.19 5.11 -26.21
CA HIS A 409 -24.32 3.77 -26.79
C HIS A 409 -23.43 2.68 -26.18
N MET A 410 -23.13 2.78 -24.88
CA MET A 410 -22.35 1.75 -24.18
C MET A 410 -23.02 0.36 -24.21
N GLY A 411 -24.34 0.27 -24.33
CA GLY A 411 -25.08 -0.98 -24.46
C GLY A 411 -24.74 -1.76 -25.74
N LYS A 412 -24.10 -1.13 -26.74
CA LYS A 412 -23.58 -1.84 -27.93
C LYS A 412 -22.39 -2.76 -27.62
N LEU A 413 -21.71 -2.57 -26.49
CA LEU A 413 -20.56 -3.38 -26.08
C LEU A 413 -20.99 -4.72 -25.46
N LYS A 414 -21.68 -5.55 -26.25
CA LYS A 414 -22.31 -6.81 -25.78
C LYS A 414 -21.33 -7.85 -25.22
N ASN A 415 -20.05 -7.73 -25.54
CA ASN A 415 -18.99 -8.61 -25.06
C ASN A 415 -18.40 -8.20 -23.70
N LEU A 416 -18.90 -7.10 -23.10
CA LEU A 416 -18.37 -6.58 -21.83
C LEU A 416 -18.73 -7.52 -20.68
N VAL A 417 -17.69 -8.07 -20.04
CA VAL A 417 -17.76 -9.01 -18.91
C VAL A 417 -17.48 -8.30 -17.59
N LYS A 418 -16.60 -7.30 -17.59
CA LYS A 418 -16.26 -6.52 -16.40
C LYS A 418 -16.34 -5.03 -16.71
N LEU A 419 -17.20 -4.35 -15.98
CA LEU A 419 -17.30 -2.89 -15.94
C LEU A 419 -17.36 -2.49 -14.47
N THR A 420 -16.33 -1.82 -13.98
CA THR A 420 -16.26 -1.50 -12.55
C THR A 420 -17.08 -0.28 -12.17
N THR A 421 -17.32 0.65 -13.11
CA THR A 421 -18.02 1.91 -12.83
C THR A 421 -18.86 2.32 -14.04
N PHE A 422 -20.12 2.67 -13.80
CA PHE A 422 -21.05 3.23 -14.77
C PHE A 422 -21.60 4.55 -14.23
N VAL A 423 -21.28 5.67 -14.88
CA VAL A 423 -21.71 7.01 -14.48
C VAL A 423 -22.89 7.48 -15.32
N VAL A 424 -24.08 7.61 -14.71
CA VAL A 424 -25.29 8.03 -15.42
C VAL A 424 -25.19 9.51 -15.79
N GLY A 425 -25.31 9.83 -17.09
CA GLY A 425 -25.23 11.21 -17.58
C GLY A 425 -26.56 11.96 -17.48
N LYS A 426 -26.50 13.29 -17.59
CA LYS A 426 -27.70 14.17 -17.55
C LYS A 426 -28.47 14.17 -18.88
N HIS A 427 -27.81 13.82 -19.97
CA HIS A 427 -28.38 13.84 -21.31
C HIS A 427 -28.82 12.44 -21.74
N SER A 428 -29.85 12.36 -22.59
CA SER A 428 -30.58 11.12 -22.90
C SER A 428 -29.74 9.96 -23.45
N GLY A 429 -28.61 10.23 -24.10
CA GLY A 429 -27.78 9.18 -24.69
C GLY A 429 -26.78 8.50 -23.73
N SER A 430 -26.65 8.98 -22.49
CA SER A 430 -25.86 8.35 -21.41
C SER A 430 -26.78 7.82 -20.29
N SER A 431 -27.97 7.36 -20.70
CA SER A 431 -29.00 6.85 -19.81
C SER A 431 -28.62 5.52 -19.19
N ILE A 432 -29.15 5.27 -17.99
CA ILE A 432 -28.99 3.99 -17.28
C ILE A 432 -29.50 2.78 -18.09
N LYS A 433 -30.40 2.97 -19.06
CA LYS A 433 -30.92 1.89 -19.93
C LYS A 433 -29.84 1.14 -20.68
N GLU A 434 -28.76 1.83 -21.05
CA GLU A 434 -27.63 1.23 -21.75
C GLU A 434 -26.98 0.11 -20.93
N LEU A 435 -27.08 0.16 -19.59
CA LEU A 435 -26.62 -0.91 -18.69
C LEU A 435 -27.50 -2.17 -18.78
N GLY A 436 -28.78 -2.03 -19.16
CA GLY A 436 -29.71 -3.15 -19.34
C GLY A 436 -29.21 -4.13 -20.40
N GLU A 437 -28.69 -3.61 -21.51
CA GLU A 437 -28.15 -4.39 -22.64
C GLU A 437 -26.88 -5.22 -22.30
N LEU A 438 -26.22 -4.90 -21.18
CA LEU A 438 -24.96 -5.54 -20.76
C LEU A 438 -25.22 -6.76 -19.87
N HIS A 439 -25.69 -7.87 -20.45
CA HIS A 439 -26.16 -9.04 -19.70
C HIS A 439 -25.05 -9.88 -19.03
N HIS A 440 -23.81 -9.81 -19.51
CA HIS A 440 -22.72 -10.69 -19.09
C HIS A 440 -21.79 -10.10 -18.02
N LEU A 441 -22.18 -8.98 -17.42
CA LEU A 441 -21.39 -8.30 -16.39
C LEU A 441 -21.18 -9.18 -15.15
N SER A 442 -19.97 -9.11 -14.60
CA SER A 442 -19.52 -9.92 -13.49
C SER A 442 -18.57 -9.17 -12.57
N GLY A 443 -18.46 -9.64 -11.32
CA GLY A 443 -17.63 -9.04 -10.29
C GLY A 443 -18.27 -7.79 -9.67
N ALA A 444 -17.46 -6.76 -9.46
CA ALA A 444 -17.88 -5.51 -8.83
C ALA A 444 -18.34 -4.46 -9.85
N LEU A 445 -19.47 -3.82 -9.58
CA LEU A 445 -20.02 -2.72 -10.39
C LEU A 445 -20.48 -1.56 -9.50
N SER A 446 -20.00 -0.35 -9.78
CA SER A 446 -20.47 0.89 -9.16
C SER A 446 -21.33 1.68 -10.14
N ILE A 447 -22.57 1.98 -9.79
CA ILE A 447 -23.48 2.81 -10.57
C ILE A 447 -23.58 4.17 -9.86
N LEU A 448 -23.02 5.18 -10.52
CA LEU A 448 -22.90 6.53 -9.97
C LEU A 448 -23.89 7.47 -10.64
N ASN A 449 -24.16 8.58 -9.96
CA ASN A 449 -25.03 9.66 -10.42
C ASN A 449 -26.50 9.24 -10.67
N LEU A 450 -27.06 8.37 -9.82
CA LEU A 450 -28.44 7.89 -9.95
C LEU A 450 -29.50 9.00 -9.93
N GLN A 451 -29.20 10.18 -9.37
CA GLN A 451 -30.03 11.38 -9.45
C GLN A 451 -30.45 11.76 -10.88
N ASN A 452 -29.63 11.41 -11.86
CA ASN A 452 -29.85 11.73 -13.27
C ASN A 452 -30.88 10.82 -13.95
N VAL A 453 -31.35 9.75 -13.30
CA VAL A 453 -32.38 8.86 -13.86
C VAL A 453 -33.74 9.54 -13.84
N HIS A 454 -34.30 9.90 -15.00
CA HIS A 454 -35.57 10.66 -15.06
C HIS A 454 -36.82 9.84 -14.73
N HIS A 455 -36.86 8.56 -15.10
CA HIS A 455 -38.02 7.70 -14.87
C HIS A 455 -37.61 6.39 -14.20
N ALA A 456 -38.30 5.99 -13.14
CA ALA A 456 -38.03 4.73 -12.43
C ALA A 456 -38.14 3.48 -13.34
N ARG A 457 -38.99 3.54 -14.38
CA ARG A 457 -39.08 2.47 -15.40
C ARG A 457 -37.74 2.21 -16.10
N ASP A 458 -36.92 3.25 -16.27
CA ASP A 458 -35.63 3.14 -16.95
C ASP A 458 -34.62 2.36 -16.09
N ALA A 459 -34.73 2.48 -14.76
CA ALA A 459 -34.00 1.65 -13.80
C ALA A 459 -34.50 0.20 -13.80
N ARG A 460 -35.81 -0.03 -13.93
CA ARG A 460 -36.39 -1.37 -14.05
C ARG A 460 -35.85 -2.11 -15.28
N ASP A 461 -35.71 -1.41 -16.40
CA ASP A 461 -35.21 -1.96 -17.66
C ASP A 461 -33.73 -2.41 -17.57
N VAL A 462 -32.98 -1.98 -16.55
CA VAL A 462 -31.60 -2.47 -16.28
C VAL A 462 -31.58 -3.94 -15.91
N ASN A 463 -32.63 -4.40 -15.23
CA ASN A 463 -32.83 -5.79 -14.79
C ASN A 463 -31.60 -6.40 -14.10
N LEU A 464 -31.18 -5.82 -12.98
CA LEU A 464 -30.03 -6.32 -12.19
C LEU A 464 -30.27 -7.72 -11.62
N LYS A 465 -31.54 -8.13 -11.47
CA LYS A 465 -31.91 -9.48 -11.03
C LYS A 465 -31.37 -10.58 -11.94
N ASP A 466 -31.23 -10.33 -13.24
CA ASP A 466 -30.73 -11.35 -14.19
C ASP A 466 -29.19 -11.36 -14.30
N LYS A 467 -28.50 -10.39 -13.71
CA LYS A 467 -27.03 -10.27 -13.75
C LYS A 467 -26.38 -11.09 -12.63
N GLN A 468 -26.55 -12.41 -12.68
CA GLN A 468 -26.18 -13.35 -11.60
C GLN A 468 -24.69 -13.47 -11.25
N TYR A 469 -23.80 -12.92 -12.08
CA TYR A 469 -22.34 -12.98 -11.89
C TYR A 469 -21.78 -11.76 -11.17
N LEU A 470 -22.62 -10.78 -10.80
CA LEU A 470 -22.23 -9.64 -9.97
C LEU A 470 -22.13 -10.09 -8.50
N SER A 471 -20.97 -9.84 -7.89
CA SER A 471 -20.69 -10.15 -6.49
C SER A 471 -20.75 -8.90 -5.60
N GLU A 472 -20.46 -7.72 -6.16
CA GLU A 472 -20.44 -6.46 -5.44
C GLU A 472 -21.17 -5.36 -6.21
N LEU A 473 -22.02 -4.59 -5.53
CA LEU A 473 -22.73 -3.45 -6.09
C LEU A 473 -22.54 -2.21 -5.23
N VAL A 474 -22.25 -1.10 -5.88
CA VAL A 474 -22.24 0.24 -5.26
C VAL A 474 -23.28 1.10 -5.98
N PHE A 475 -24.21 1.68 -5.25
CA PHE A 475 -25.15 2.67 -5.75
C PHE A 475 -24.78 4.02 -5.14
N GLN A 476 -24.46 5.01 -5.97
CA GLN A 476 -24.20 6.38 -5.51
C GLN A 476 -25.22 7.35 -6.12
N CYS A 477 -25.94 8.05 -5.25
CA CYS A 477 -26.82 9.17 -5.59
C CYS A 477 -26.06 10.52 -5.48
N GLY A 478 -26.76 11.65 -5.62
CA GLY A 478 -26.16 12.98 -5.61
C GLY A 478 -26.50 13.78 -4.35
N PHE A 479 -25.62 14.68 -3.92
CA PHE A 479 -25.76 15.46 -2.68
C PHE A 479 -26.92 16.48 -2.66
N ASP A 480 -27.46 16.88 -3.82
CA ASP A 480 -28.29 18.10 -3.98
C ASP A 480 -29.64 17.85 -4.68
N ASN A 481 -30.38 16.80 -4.31
CA ASN A 481 -31.67 16.50 -4.95
C ASN A 481 -32.88 16.97 -4.14
N GLU A 482 -33.74 17.76 -4.80
CA GLU A 482 -35.01 18.27 -4.25
C GLU A 482 -36.15 17.21 -4.27
N ASP A 483 -35.97 16.08 -4.95
CA ASP A 483 -37.03 15.08 -5.19
C ASP A 483 -36.66 13.69 -4.60
N SER A 484 -36.90 13.56 -3.29
CA SER A 484 -36.64 12.33 -2.51
C SER A 484 -37.52 11.14 -2.91
N GLU A 485 -38.73 11.40 -3.41
CA GLU A 485 -39.64 10.37 -3.88
C GLU A 485 -39.11 9.74 -5.18
N LYS A 486 -38.63 10.55 -6.12
CA LYS A 486 -38.05 10.04 -7.38
C LYS A 486 -36.90 9.08 -7.13
N GLU A 487 -35.93 9.44 -6.27
CA GLU A 487 -34.79 8.56 -5.98
C GLU A 487 -35.21 7.25 -5.34
N ARG A 488 -36.18 7.31 -4.43
CA ARG A 488 -36.77 6.11 -3.83
C ARG A 488 -37.36 5.19 -4.88
N HIS A 489 -38.15 5.71 -5.81
CA HIS A 489 -38.73 4.91 -6.88
C HIS A 489 -37.66 4.33 -7.80
N VAL A 490 -36.57 5.05 -8.07
CA VAL A 490 -35.45 4.54 -8.89
C VAL A 490 -34.75 3.37 -8.19
N LEU A 491 -34.38 3.53 -6.92
CA LEU A 491 -33.65 2.50 -6.18
C LEU A 491 -34.52 1.25 -5.92
N GLU A 492 -35.84 1.43 -5.71
CA GLU A 492 -36.81 0.32 -5.60
C GLU A 492 -36.80 -0.57 -6.86
N GLN A 493 -36.60 0.02 -8.04
CA GLN A 493 -36.55 -0.73 -9.30
C GLN A 493 -35.18 -1.37 -9.60
N LEU A 494 -34.12 -1.00 -8.87
CA LEU A 494 -32.75 -1.54 -9.04
C LEU A 494 -32.48 -2.76 -8.15
N CYS A 495 -33.44 -3.68 -8.06
CA CYS A 495 -33.29 -4.88 -7.23
C CYS A 495 -32.15 -5.79 -7.75
N PRO A 496 -31.14 -6.12 -6.92
CA PRO A 496 -30.05 -7.00 -7.32
C PRO A 496 -30.46 -8.47 -7.42
N HIS A 497 -29.56 -9.30 -7.96
CA HIS A 497 -29.66 -10.76 -7.83
C HIS A 497 -29.36 -11.21 -6.39
N SER A 498 -30.06 -12.24 -5.91
CA SER A 498 -29.89 -12.87 -4.59
C SER A 498 -28.49 -13.46 -4.28
N LYS A 499 -27.59 -13.55 -5.27
CA LYS A 499 -26.21 -14.06 -5.10
C LYS A 499 -25.22 -12.97 -4.70
N LEU A 500 -25.68 -11.72 -4.58
CA LEU A 500 -24.84 -10.59 -4.21
C LEU A 500 -24.18 -10.80 -2.83
N GLU A 501 -22.88 -10.53 -2.75
CA GLU A 501 -22.08 -10.71 -1.53
C GLU A 501 -21.79 -9.38 -0.83
N SER A 502 -21.70 -8.28 -1.58
CA SER A 502 -21.52 -6.94 -0.99
C SER A 502 -22.38 -5.88 -1.64
N LEU A 503 -22.97 -5.02 -0.80
CA LEU A 503 -23.77 -3.89 -1.21
C LEU A 503 -23.27 -2.61 -0.53
N THR A 504 -23.10 -1.55 -1.31
CA THR A 504 -22.84 -0.20 -0.82
C THR A 504 -23.91 0.75 -1.39
N ILE A 505 -24.52 1.55 -0.53
CA ILE A 505 -25.42 2.65 -0.92
C ILE A 505 -24.85 3.93 -0.33
N GLU A 506 -24.55 4.89 -1.20
CA GLU A 506 -23.92 6.16 -0.88
C GLU A 506 -24.76 7.34 -1.37
N ASP A 507 -24.79 8.41 -0.56
CA ASP A 507 -25.40 9.70 -0.89
C ASP A 507 -26.90 9.62 -1.24
N TYR A 508 -27.62 8.62 -0.72
CA TYR A 508 -29.04 8.38 -1.02
C TYR A 508 -29.96 9.44 -0.42
N GLY A 509 -30.76 10.09 -1.29
CA GLY A 509 -31.67 11.19 -0.96
C GLY A 509 -33.09 10.77 -0.58
N GLY A 510 -33.43 9.49 -0.69
CA GLY A 510 -34.75 8.98 -0.31
C GLY A 510 -34.99 8.93 1.20
N THR A 511 -36.26 8.91 1.60
CA THR A 511 -36.66 8.88 3.03
C THR A 511 -36.72 7.47 3.64
N LYS A 512 -36.77 6.43 2.79
CA LYS A 512 -36.82 5.02 3.17
C LYS A 512 -36.01 4.17 2.19
N PHE A 513 -35.44 3.07 2.68
CA PHE A 513 -34.77 2.07 1.84
C PHE A 513 -35.78 1.25 1.03
N PRO A 514 -35.33 0.63 -0.07
CA PRO A 514 -36.20 -0.18 -0.89
C PRO A 514 -36.56 -1.50 -0.19
N ASN A 515 -37.77 -2.02 -0.47
CA ASN A 515 -38.30 -3.19 0.23
C ASN A 515 -37.44 -4.45 0.00
N TRP A 516 -36.79 -4.54 -1.17
CA TRP A 516 -35.92 -5.67 -1.48
C TRP A 516 -34.68 -5.76 -0.59
N LEU A 517 -34.25 -4.66 0.05
CA LEU A 517 -33.09 -4.69 0.96
C LEU A 517 -33.39 -5.50 2.24
N GLU A 518 -34.67 -5.64 2.57
CA GLU A 518 -35.18 -6.34 3.76
C GLU A 518 -35.64 -7.77 3.43
N ASP A 519 -35.43 -8.24 2.20
CA ASP A 519 -35.86 -9.55 1.72
C ASP A 519 -34.87 -10.65 2.15
N CYS A 520 -35.40 -11.72 2.76
CA CYS A 520 -34.63 -12.88 3.21
C CYS A 520 -33.90 -13.64 2.08
N SER A 521 -34.18 -13.35 0.82
CA SER A 521 -33.51 -13.97 -0.34
C SER A 521 -32.03 -13.62 -0.49
N PHE A 522 -31.52 -12.58 0.18
CA PHE A 522 -30.11 -12.17 0.17
C PHE A 522 -29.22 -12.97 1.13
N SER A 523 -29.35 -14.30 1.13
CA SER A 523 -28.65 -15.20 2.08
C SER A 523 -27.12 -15.23 1.93
N ASN A 524 -26.57 -14.70 0.84
CA ASN A 524 -25.12 -14.65 0.57
C ASN A 524 -24.47 -13.31 0.94
N MET A 525 -25.24 -12.35 1.46
CA MET A 525 -24.74 -11.01 1.78
C MET A 525 -23.73 -11.04 2.94
N VAL A 526 -22.48 -10.70 2.65
CA VAL A 526 -21.35 -10.69 3.60
C VAL A 526 -21.06 -9.28 4.13
N SER A 527 -21.25 -8.24 3.30
CA SER A 527 -20.83 -6.87 3.64
C SER A 527 -21.82 -5.82 3.14
N ILE A 528 -22.36 -5.02 4.06
CA ILE A 528 -23.23 -3.88 3.73
C ILE A 528 -22.59 -2.57 4.22
N ARG A 529 -22.58 -1.56 3.36
CA ARG A 529 -22.21 -0.18 3.68
C ARG A 529 -23.33 0.78 3.27
N LEU A 530 -23.86 1.53 4.23
CA LEU A 530 -24.82 2.61 4.01
C LEU A 530 -24.15 3.90 4.45
N ALA A 531 -23.95 4.85 3.54
CA ALA A 531 -23.21 6.08 3.82
C ALA A 531 -23.91 7.32 3.26
N ASN A 532 -23.94 8.40 4.05
CA ASN A 532 -24.50 9.71 3.70
C ASN A 532 -26.00 9.67 3.30
N CYS A 533 -26.78 8.75 3.87
CA CYS A 533 -28.23 8.62 3.64
C CYS A 533 -29.02 9.60 4.52
N LYS A 534 -28.79 10.90 4.32
CA LYS A 534 -29.16 11.96 5.28
C LYS A 534 -30.63 11.96 5.65
N TYR A 535 -31.52 11.81 4.66
CA TYR A 535 -32.98 11.95 4.78
C TYR A 535 -33.70 10.70 5.30
N CYS A 536 -33.01 9.57 5.47
CA CYS A 536 -33.60 8.36 6.03
C CYS A 536 -33.90 8.55 7.53
N SER A 537 -35.15 8.30 7.92
CA SER A 537 -35.59 8.39 9.32
C SER A 537 -35.47 7.08 10.11
N SER A 538 -35.22 5.95 9.42
CA SER A 538 -35.05 4.62 10.03
C SER A 538 -33.97 3.80 9.30
N LEU A 539 -33.40 2.83 10.01
CA LEU A 539 -32.47 1.85 9.44
C LEU A 539 -33.25 0.64 8.89
N PRO A 540 -32.77 -0.02 7.81
CA PRO A 540 -33.42 -1.20 7.27
C PRO A 540 -33.23 -2.41 8.19
N SER A 541 -34.11 -3.40 8.06
CA SER A 541 -33.99 -4.66 8.80
C SER A 541 -32.85 -5.52 8.24
N LEU A 542 -31.73 -5.64 8.96
CA LEU A 542 -30.52 -6.33 8.47
C LEU A 542 -30.08 -7.52 9.34
N GLY A 543 -30.64 -7.66 10.55
CA GLY A 543 -30.22 -8.71 11.48
C GLY A 543 -30.58 -10.13 11.06
N HIS A 544 -31.53 -10.31 10.14
CA HIS A 544 -31.94 -11.61 9.61
C HIS A 544 -30.92 -12.22 8.62
N LEU A 545 -29.94 -11.44 8.14
CA LEU A 545 -28.95 -11.89 7.15
C LEU A 545 -27.92 -12.86 7.78
N PRO A 546 -27.86 -14.14 7.34
CA PRO A 546 -27.19 -15.20 8.10
C PRO A 546 -25.64 -15.13 8.05
N VAL A 547 -25.08 -14.62 6.95
CA VAL A 547 -23.63 -14.58 6.70
C VAL A 547 -23.04 -13.17 6.73
N LEU A 548 -23.83 -12.16 7.16
CA LEU A 548 -23.38 -10.78 7.25
C LEU A 548 -22.24 -10.66 8.28
N LYS A 549 -21.05 -10.28 7.81
CA LYS A 549 -19.85 -10.10 8.63
C LYS A 549 -19.49 -8.65 8.88
N LYS A 550 -19.81 -7.75 7.94
CA LYS A 550 -19.41 -6.34 8.01
C LYS A 550 -20.60 -5.43 7.76
N LEU A 551 -20.85 -4.53 8.70
CA LEU A 551 -21.91 -3.54 8.60
C LEU A 551 -21.36 -2.14 8.93
N TYR A 552 -21.41 -1.25 7.95
CA TYR A 552 -21.01 0.14 8.08
C TYR A 552 -22.21 1.04 7.83
N ILE A 553 -22.54 1.88 8.80
CA ILE A 553 -23.67 2.82 8.77
C ILE A 553 -23.09 4.19 9.06
N GLN A 554 -23.20 5.12 8.12
CA GLN A 554 -22.61 6.45 8.22
C GLN A 554 -23.52 7.56 7.67
N GLY A 555 -23.53 8.73 8.28
CA GLY A 555 -24.14 9.94 7.71
C GLY A 555 -25.67 9.91 7.69
N PHE A 556 -26.30 9.43 8.76
CA PHE A 556 -27.76 9.35 8.93
C PHE A 556 -28.24 10.46 9.87
N HIS A 557 -28.87 11.50 9.33
CA HIS A 557 -29.14 12.72 10.08
C HIS A 557 -30.51 12.78 10.74
N PHE A 558 -31.49 11.96 10.33
CA PHE A 558 -32.85 11.97 10.92
C PHE A 558 -33.21 10.67 11.66
N VAL A 559 -32.30 9.71 11.77
CA VAL A 559 -32.52 8.50 12.58
C VAL A 559 -32.49 8.90 14.05
N LEU A 560 -33.65 8.87 14.70
CA LEU A 560 -33.79 9.18 16.14
C LEU A 560 -33.49 7.98 17.03
N ARG A 561 -33.84 6.77 16.59
CA ARG A 561 -33.67 5.54 17.37
C ARG A 561 -33.38 4.34 16.48
N VAL A 562 -32.61 3.40 17.02
CA VAL A 562 -32.35 2.10 16.41
C VAL A 562 -33.19 1.07 17.16
N ASP A 563 -34.35 0.72 16.61
CA ASP A 563 -35.36 -0.13 17.24
C ASP A 563 -35.17 -1.63 16.96
N ARG A 564 -36.09 -2.45 17.48
CA ARG A 564 -36.15 -3.91 17.25
C ARG A 564 -36.12 -4.30 15.76
N GLU A 565 -36.69 -3.49 14.88
CA GLU A 565 -36.78 -3.74 13.43
C GLU A 565 -35.41 -3.94 12.78
N PHE A 566 -34.36 -3.26 13.28
CA PHE A 566 -32.99 -3.40 12.78
C PHE A 566 -32.47 -4.84 12.89
N TYR A 567 -32.93 -5.58 13.91
CA TYR A 567 -32.49 -6.94 14.20
C TYR A 567 -33.23 -8.02 13.39
N GLY A 568 -34.30 -7.68 12.67
CA GLY A 568 -35.17 -8.66 12.01
C GLY A 568 -36.59 -8.63 12.54
N ASP A 569 -37.49 -9.36 11.89
CA ASP A 569 -38.81 -9.60 12.44
C ASP A 569 -38.68 -10.52 13.67
N GLY A 570 -39.26 -10.11 14.80
CA GLY A 570 -39.18 -10.87 16.07
C GLY A 570 -39.91 -12.22 16.05
N SER A 571 -40.27 -12.73 14.86
CA SER A 571 -40.98 -13.99 14.63
C SER A 571 -40.06 -15.16 14.27
N SER A 572 -38.81 -14.86 13.88
CA SER A 572 -37.86 -15.88 13.42
C SER A 572 -37.16 -16.58 14.59
N THR A 573 -37.03 -17.91 14.50
CA THR A 573 -36.17 -18.73 15.38
C THR A 573 -34.67 -18.49 15.16
N ILE A 574 -34.32 -17.55 14.27
CA ILE A 574 -32.96 -17.27 13.83
C ILE A 574 -32.40 -16.15 14.68
N LYS A 575 -31.31 -16.45 15.39
CA LYS A 575 -30.56 -15.46 16.15
C LYS A 575 -30.05 -14.33 15.23
N PRO A 576 -30.40 -13.05 15.51
CA PRO A 576 -29.93 -11.92 14.71
C PRO A 576 -28.40 -11.83 14.67
N PHE A 577 -27.84 -11.35 13.55
CA PHE A 577 -26.42 -11.02 13.39
C PHE A 577 -25.44 -12.16 13.78
N LYS A 578 -25.81 -13.43 13.51
CA LYS A 578 -25.03 -14.63 13.86
C LYS A 578 -23.54 -14.55 13.48
N SER A 579 -23.22 -13.94 12.34
CA SER A 579 -21.88 -13.91 11.75
C SER A 579 -21.18 -12.54 11.82
N LEU A 580 -21.77 -11.54 12.49
CA LEU A 580 -21.31 -10.15 12.42
C LEU A 580 -19.98 -9.96 13.16
N GLU A 581 -18.93 -9.60 12.41
CA GLU A 581 -17.58 -9.38 12.94
C GLU A 581 -17.25 -7.88 13.13
N VAL A 582 -17.79 -7.01 12.27
CA VAL A 582 -17.53 -5.55 12.29
C VAL A 582 -18.84 -4.79 12.23
N LEU A 583 -19.06 -3.89 13.21
CA LEU A 583 -20.18 -2.97 13.26
C LEU A 583 -19.67 -1.54 13.46
N SER A 584 -20.02 -0.63 12.56
CA SER A 584 -19.61 0.77 12.62
C SER A 584 -20.79 1.70 12.41
N PHE A 585 -21.01 2.60 13.36
CA PHE A 585 -21.89 3.76 13.24
C PHE A 585 -21.04 5.03 13.20
N LYS A 586 -21.25 5.90 12.20
CA LYS A 586 -20.52 7.17 12.09
C LYS A 586 -21.44 8.31 11.69
N ASP A 587 -21.21 9.53 12.19
CA ASP A 587 -21.94 10.73 11.76
C ASP A 587 -23.48 10.53 11.81
N MET A 588 -24.00 10.30 13.01
CA MET A 588 -25.44 10.13 13.28
C MET A 588 -25.90 11.18 14.30
N PRO A 589 -26.06 12.46 13.89
CA PRO A 589 -26.23 13.58 14.81
C PRO A 589 -27.51 13.55 15.66
N GLU A 590 -28.61 13.00 15.12
CA GLU A 590 -29.92 12.97 15.78
C GLU A 590 -30.23 11.66 16.52
N TRP A 591 -29.34 10.67 16.45
CA TRP A 591 -29.55 9.37 17.07
C TRP A 591 -29.52 9.49 18.60
N GLN A 592 -30.63 9.14 19.24
CA GLN A 592 -30.86 9.26 20.69
C GLN A 592 -30.92 7.90 21.38
N GLU A 593 -31.62 6.90 20.85
CA GLU A 593 -31.85 5.64 21.57
C GLU A 593 -31.35 4.43 20.76
N TRP A 594 -30.68 3.49 21.43
CA TRP A 594 -30.34 2.18 20.86
C TRP A 594 -31.08 1.08 21.63
N PHE A 595 -32.02 0.41 20.97
CA PHE A 595 -32.66 -0.77 21.53
C PHE A 595 -31.63 -1.89 21.69
N LEU A 596 -31.33 -2.24 22.94
CA LEU A 596 -30.47 -3.37 23.29
C LEU A 596 -31.33 -4.62 23.48
N PHE A 597 -30.96 -5.70 22.78
CA PHE A 597 -31.67 -6.97 22.89
C PHE A 597 -31.27 -7.67 24.21
N GLU A 598 -31.98 -7.37 25.29
CA GLU A 598 -31.86 -8.02 26.60
C GLU A 598 -32.77 -9.27 26.63
N GLY A 599 -32.31 -10.34 25.97
CA GLY A 599 -33.02 -11.61 25.95
C GLY A 599 -32.06 -12.76 26.25
N GLU A 600 -32.23 -13.39 27.40
CA GLU A 600 -31.72 -14.73 27.70
C GLU A 600 -32.41 -15.72 26.74
N HIS A 601 -31.81 -15.97 25.58
CA HIS A 601 -32.03 -17.26 24.93
C HIS A 601 -31.51 -18.35 25.87
N GLU A 602 -32.07 -19.57 25.79
CA GLU A 602 -31.76 -20.72 26.67
C GLU A 602 -30.25 -21.02 26.82
N ASP A 603 -29.41 -20.50 25.92
CA ASP A 603 -27.95 -20.65 25.91
C ASP A 603 -27.14 -19.50 26.56
N GLY A 604 -27.77 -18.40 27.01
CA GLY A 604 -27.07 -17.28 27.68
C GLY A 604 -26.12 -16.45 26.79
N VAL A 605 -26.19 -16.59 25.45
CA VAL A 605 -25.29 -15.91 24.50
C VAL A 605 -25.97 -14.73 23.81
N GLY A 606 -25.51 -13.49 24.09
CA GLY A 606 -26.03 -12.25 23.50
C GLY A 606 -25.95 -12.15 21.96
N VAL A 607 -26.68 -11.21 21.37
CA VAL A 607 -26.83 -11.00 19.90
C VAL A 607 -25.49 -10.85 19.17
N PHE A 608 -24.55 -10.11 19.75
CA PHE A 608 -23.26 -9.78 19.13
C PHE A 608 -22.13 -10.71 19.61
N SER A 609 -22.32 -12.03 19.56
CA SER A 609 -21.33 -13.00 20.08
C SER A 609 -20.05 -13.10 19.25
N THR A 610 -20.12 -12.84 17.96
CA THR A 610 -19.00 -12.92 16.99
C THR A 610 -18.36 -11.56 16.69
N LEU A 611 -18.86 -10.49 17.30
CA LEU A 611 -18.41 -9.11 17.04
C LEU A 611 -16.98 -8.90 17.54
N LYS A 612 -16.08 -8.50 16.63
CA LYS A 612 -14.67 -8.23 16.88
C LYS A 612 -14.36 -6.75 16.93
N GLU A 613 -15.05 -5.94 16.13
CA GLU A 613 -14.83 -4.49 16.06
C GLU A 613 -16.15 -3.74 16.18
N LEU A 614 -16.20 -2.80 17.13
CA LEU A 614 -17.31 -1.87 17.32
C LEU A 614 -16.80 -0.43 17.25
N CYS A 615 -17.33 0.35 16.30
CA CYS A 615 -17.00 1.76 16.12
C CYS A 615 -18.26 2.62 16.22
N ILE A 616 -18.26 3.66 17.06
CA ILE A 616 -19.33 4.67 17.18
C ILE A 616 -18.69 6.05 17.16
N ILE A 617 -18.82 6.80 16.07
CA ILE A 617 -18.08 8.05 15.87
C ILE A 617 -19.05 9.17 15.48
N GLU A 618 -18.95 10.34 16.09
CA GLU A 618 -19.79 11.51 15.76
C GLU A 618 -21.30 11.23 15.94
N CYS A 619 -21.66 10.65 17.09
CA CYS A 619 -23.06 10.39 17.51
C CYS A 619 -23.39 11.16 18.80
N PRO A 620 -23.50 12.51 18.76
CA PRO A 620 -23.52 13.38 19.94
C PRO A 620 -24.77 13.25 20.83
N LYS A 621 -25.94 12.92 20.25
CA LYS A 621 -27.22 12.80 20.99
C LYS A 621 -27.49 11.41 21.54
N LEU A 622 -26.63 10.43 21.26
CA LEU A 622 -26.85 9.05 21.66
C LEU A 622 -26.88 8.96 23.18
N SER A 623 -28.05 8.61 23.73
CA SER A 623 -28.35 8.47 25.14
C SER A 623 -28.79 7.02 25.43
N GLY A 624 -28.07 6.32 26.31
CA GLY A 624 -28.33 4.91 26.59
C GLY A 624 -27.06 4.11 26.80
N GLY A 625 -27.21 2.78 26.90
CA GLY A 625 -26.12 1.85 27.15
C GLY A 625 -25.50 1.25 25.87
N LEU A 626 -24.36 0.60 26.04
CA LEU A 626 -23.79 -0.33 25.06
C LEU A 626 -24.21 -1.77 25.40
N PRO A 627 -24.16 -2.72 24.44
CA PRO A 627 -24.36 -4.14 24.74
C PRO A 627 -23.44 -4.60 25.87
N SER A 628 -23.98 -5.18 26.94
CA SER A 628 -23.22 -5.43 28.18
C SER A 628 -22.16 -6.53 28.06
N GLN A 629 -22.35 -7.50 27.17
CA GLN A 629 -21.45 -8.64 26.96
C GLN A 629 -21.02 -8.74 25.49
N LEU A 630 -19.72 -8.65 25.23
CA LEU A 630 -19.13 -8.77 23.88
C LEU A 630 -17.89 -9.67 23.95
N PRO A 631 -18.06 -11.01 23.96
CA PRO A 631 -16.99 -11.96 24.30
C PRO A 631 -15.82 -11.97 23.29
N SER A 632 -16.10 -11.67 22.02
CA SER A 632 -15.12 -11.72 20.92
C SER A 632 -14.54 -10.35 20.55
N LEU A 633 -14.88 -9.29 21.29
CA LEU A 633 -14.53 -7.92 20.92
C LEU A 633 -13.03 -7.65 21.13
N ILE A 634 -12.34 -7.33 20.04
CA ILE A 634 -10.90 -7.03 19.99
C ILE A 634 -10.67 -5.51 20.00
N LYS A 635 -11.54 -4.75 19.33
CA LYS A 635 -11.42 -3.29 19.18
C LYS A 635 -12.73 -2.58 19.50
N LEU A 636 -12.66 -1.59 20.38
CA LEU A 636 -13.74 -0.63 20.68
C LEU A 636 -13.26 0.79 20.39
N GLU A 637 -14.00 1.52 19.55
CA GLU A 637 -13.71 2.91 19.20
C GLU A 637 -14.98 3.76 19.36
N ILE A 638 -14.94 4.72 20.28
CA ILE A 638 -16.03 5.69 20.51
C ILE A 638 -15.45 7.09 20.43
N GLU A 639 -15.94 7.91 19.51
CA GLU A 639 -15.44 9.28 19.30
C GLU A 639 -16.61 10.27 19.17
N LYS A 640 -16.55 11.44 19.82
CA LYS A 640 -17.54 12.52 19.77
C LYS A 640 -18.98 12.06 20.06
N CYS A 641 -19.16 11.41 21.21
CA CYS A 641 -20.44 10.87 21.69
C CYS A 641 -20.74 11.37 23.12
N GLN A 642 -21.03 12.66 23.28
CA GLN A 642 -21.05 13.34 24.58
C GLN A 642 -22.23 12.94 25.49
N GLN A 643 -23.36 12.51 24.92
CA GLN A 643 -24.54 12.11 25.70
C GLN A 643 -24.56 10.63 26.10
N LEU A 644 -23.59 9.82 25.63
CA LEU A 644 -23.58 8.38 25.84
C LEU A 644 -23.26 8.04 27.29
N VAL A 645 -24.28 7.62 28.06
CA VAL A 645 -24.15 7.16 29.45
C VAL A 645 -24.02 5.64 29.45
N ALA A 646 -22.87 5.13 29.05
CA ALA A 646 -22.60 3.69 28.97
C ALA A 646 -21.40 3.27 29.81
N SER A 647 -21.44 2.05 30.35
CA SER A 647 -20.22 1.38 30.81
C SER A 647 -19.57 0.63 29.64
N VAL A 648 -18.24 0.56 29.62
CA VAL A 648 -17.54 -0.29 28.66
C VAL A 648 -18.01 -1.76 28.79
N PRO A 649 -18.31 -2.44 27.67
CA PRO A 649 -18.80 -3.81 27.66
C PRO A 649 -17.81 -4.79 28.30
N ARG A 650 -18.32 -5.88 28.89
CA ARG A 650 -17.48 -6.99 29.35
C ARG A 650 -16.91 -7.72 28.12
N ALA A 651 -15.65 -7.43 27.82
CA ALA A 651 -14.93 -7.94 26.64
C ALA A 651 -13.54 -8.49 27.04
N PRO A 652 -13.42 -9.80 27.30
CA PRO A 652 -12.16 -10.41 27.79
C PRO A 652 -11.04 -10.43 26.74
N THR A 653 -11.38 -10.27 25.47
CA THR A 653 -10.46 -10.30 24.32
C THR A 653 -10.04 -8.91 23.85
N LEU A 654 -10.51 -7.84 24.51
CA LEU A 654 -10.27 -6.46 24.09
C LEU A 654 -8.78 -6.11 24.18
N ASN A 655 -8.21 -5.73 23.04
CA ASN A 655 -6.82 -5.30 22.92
C ASN A 655 -6.70 -3.78 22.68
N THR A 656 -7.63 -3.22 21.90
CA THR A 656 -7.61 -1.81 21.52
C THR A 656 -8.84 -1.09 22.02
N LEU A 657 -8.65 -0.04 22.83
CA LEU A 657 -9.70 0.84 23.32
C LEU A 657 -9.40 2.28 22.92
N GLN A 658 -10.30 2.88 22.14
CA GLN A 658 -10.22 4.29 21.75
C GLN A 658 -11.48 5.04 22.20
N LEU A 659 -11.31 6.04 23.05
CA LEU A 659 -12.37 6.93 23.51
C LEU A 659 -11.97 8.37 23.19
N SER A 660 -12.84 9.18 22.63
CA SER A 660 -12.52 10.58 22.29
C SER A 660 -13.78 11.44 22.40
N ASP A 661 -13.77 12.57 23.12
CA ASP A 661 -14.93 13.46 23.31
C ASP A 661 -16.21 12.73 23.80
N CYS A 662 -16.08 11.92 24.87
CA CYS A 662 -17.16 11.09 25.43
C CYS A 662 -17.36 11.37 26.93
N ASP A 663 -18.06 12.47 27.28
CA ASP A 663 -18.10 13.02 28.64
C ASP A 663 -18.78 12.12 29.71
N LYS A 664 -19.61 11.15 29.31
CA LYS A 664 -20.46 10.37 30.22
C LYS A 664 -20.21 8.85 30.21
N VAL A 665 -19.22 8.38 29.45
CA VAL A 665 -18.87 6.95 29.38
C VAL A 665 -18.03 6.57 30.60
N VAL A 666 -18.50 5.60 31.40
CA VAL A 666 -17.85 5.17 32.65
C VAL A 666 -16.98 3.93 32.43
N LEU A 667 -15.74 3.98 32.90
CA LEU A 667 -14.82 2.85 32.89
C LEU A 667 -14.81 2.18 34.27
N LYS A 668 -15.53 1.06 34.42
CA LYS A 668 -15.60 0.33 35.71
C LYS A 668 -14.42 -0.62 35.92
N GLU A 669 -14.04 -1.38 34.88
CA GLU A 669 -12.89 -2.28 34.88
C GLU A 669 -12.21 -2.25 33.51
N LEU A 670 -10.87 -2.16 33.48
CA LEU A 670 -10.10 -2.31 32.24
C LEU A 670 -9.86 -3.80 31.95
N PRO A 671 -9.95 -4.25 30.69
CA PRO A 671 -9.69 -5.64 30.35
C PRO A 671 -8.22 -6.00 30.55
N PRO A 672 -7.92 -7.25 30.98
CA PRO A 672 -6.58 -7.65 31.43
C PRO A 672 -5.51 -7.77 30.34
N LYS A 673 -5.87 -7.65 29.05
CA LYS A 673 -4.97 -7.86 27.88
C LYS A 673 -4.89 -6.65 26.94
N LEU A 674 -5.09 -5.45 27.47
CA LEU A 674 -5.10 -4.22 26.67
C LEU A 674 -3.65 -3.81 26.27
N ASP A 675 -3.32 -3.82 24.97
CA ASP A 675 -2.02 -3.33 24.47
C ASP A 675 -2.06 -1.85 24.04
N ASP A 676 -3.20 -1.36 23.54
CA ASP A 676 -3.36 -0.01 22.99
C ASP A 676 -4.56 0.72 23.59
N LEU A 677 -4.28 1.84 24.25
CA LEU A 677 -5.27 2.70 24.88
C LEU A 677 -5.14 4.13 24.35
N LYS A 678 -6.23 4.66 23.79
CA LYS A 678 -6.32 6.03 23.32
C LYS A 678 -7.53 6.72 23.93
N ILE A 679 -7.32 7.85 24.58
CA ILE A 679 -8.34 8.61 25.28
C ILE A 679 -8.18 10.10 24.95
N ARG A 680 -9.24 10.79 24.50
CA ARG A 680 -9.21 12.24 24.14
C ARG A 680 -10.47 13.02 24.63
N GLY A 681 -10.34 14.31 24.97
CA GLY A 681 -11.39 15.37 25.06
C GLY A 681 -12.49 15.36 26.15
N GLY A 682 -12.69 16.48 26.90
CA GLY A 682 -13.88 16.79 27.77
C GLY A 682 -13.59 17.45 29.15
N ARG A 683 -14.53 18.23 29.77
CA ARG A 683 -14.33 18.88 31.11
C ARG A 683 -14.66 17.98 32.31
N ILE A 684 -15.46 16.93 32.12
CA ILE A 684 -15.85 15.94 33.15
C ILE A 684 -14.88 14.75 33.16
N PHE A 685 -13.96 14.69 32.20
CA PHE A 685 -12.88 13.69 32.11
C PHE A 685 -12.06 13.55 33.38
N LEU A 686 -11.95 14.61 34.18
CA LEU A 686 -11.28 14.58 35.48
C LEU A 686 -11.93 13.60 36.45
N GLN A 687 -13.25 13.40 36.40
CA GLN A 687 -13.95 12.54 37.37
C GLN A 687 -13.85 11.06 36.99
N SER A 688 -14.03 10.72 35.71
CA SER A 688 -13.83 9.34 35.22
C SER A 688 -12.35 8.94 35.15
N PHE A 689 -11.44 9.88 34.87
CA PHE A 689 -10.00 9.62 34.94
C PHE A 689 -9.55 9.48 36.40
N VAL A 690 -10.06 10.30 37.34
CA VAL A 690 -9.87 10.06 38.78
C VAL A 690 -10.47 8.71 39.18
N GLU A 691 -11.63 8.32 38.66
CA GLU A 691 -12.21 6.98 38.90
C GLU A 691 -11.31 5.85 38.37
N ILE A 692 -10.80 5.95 37.14
CA ILE A 692 -9.78 5.02 36.59
C ILE A 692 -8.56 4.98 37.52
N MET A 693 -8.04 6.15 37.93
CA MET A 693 -6.90 6.27 38.85
C MET A 693 -7.21 5.72 40.25
N THR A 694 -8.46 5.79 40.73
CA THR A 694 -8.90 5.18 41.99
C THR A 694 -9.21 3.68 41.86
N CYS A 695 -9.61 3.17 40.70
CA CYS A 695 -9.59 1.75 40.39
C CYS A 695 -8.14 1.21 40.36
N LEU A 696 -7.16 2.09 40.10
CA LEU A 696 -5.73 1.82 40.12
C LEU A 696 -5.07 1.96 41.51
N THR A 697 -5.76 2.47 42.55
CA THR A 697 -5.20 2.59 43.92
C THR A 697 -5.29 1.31 44.74
N VAL A 698 -5.98 0.27 44.25
CA VAL A 698 -5.98 -1.06 44.89
C VAL A 698 -4.97 -1.96 44.17
N PRO A 699 -3.95 -2.51 44.85
CA PRO A 699 -2.91 -3.36 44.25
C PRO A 699 -3.40 -4.76 43.86
N ARG A 700 -4.69 -4.92 43.52
CA ARG A 700 -5.30 -6.20 43.15
C ARG A 700 -5.42 -6.46 41.64
N SER A 701 -5.02 -5.52 40.78
CA SER A 701 -5.09 -5.76 39.33
C SER A 701 -3.72 -5.51 38.66
N GLY A 702 -3.05 -6.59 38.23
CA GLY A 702 -1.84 -6.55 37.39
C GLY A 702 -2.12 -6.10 35.94
N VAL A 703 -3.21 -5.36 35.72
CA VAL A 703 -3.96 -5.21 34.46
C VAL A 703 -3.27 -4.29 33.44
N LEU A 704 -2.31 -3.46 33.84
CA LEU A 704 -1.62 -2.53 32.92
C LEU A 704 -0.12 -2.80 32.76
N THR A 705 0.39 -3.91 33.28
CA THR A 705 1.78 -4.34 33.01
C THR A 705 2.01 -4.74 31.55
N THR A 706 0.95 -4.90 30.76
CA THR A 706 1.00 -5.28 29.33
C THR A 706 0.86 -4.11 28.37
N LEU A 707 0.44 -2.92 28.83
CA LEU A 707 0.15 -1.78 27.96
C LEU A 707 1.42 -1.32 27.22
N LYS A 708 1.36 -1.27 25.89
CA LYS A 708 2.48 -0.89 25.01
C LYS A 708 2.33 0.52 24.45
N SER A 709 1.10 0.95 24.19
CA SER A 709 0.77 2.24 23.58
C SER A 709 -0.29 2.98 24.40
N LEU A 710 -0.02 4.24 24.72
CA LEU A 710 -0.92 5.13 25.43
C LEU A 710 -1.02 6.47 24.70
N GLU A 711 -2.23 6.92 24.39
CA GLU A 711 -2.53 8.27 23.93
C GLU A 711 -3.56 8.93 24.84
N ILE A 712 -3.27 10.13 25.34
CA ILE A 712 -4.11 10.84 26.32
C ILE A 712 -4.25 12.33 25.99
N GLU A 713 -5.40 12.92 26.31
CA GLU A 713 -5.67 14.36 26.24
C GLU A 713 -6.04 14.94 27.61
N GLY A 714 -5.38 16.01 28.08
CA GLY A 714 -5.70 16.69 29.35
C GLY A 714 -5.04 16.06 30.59
N ALA A 715 -3.71 16.13 30.65
CA ALA A 715 -2.88 15.40 31.63
C ALA A 715 -2.74 16.09 33.01
N SER A 716 -3.78 16.77 33.52
CA SER A 716 -3.67 17.59 34.74
C SER A 716 -3.54 16.80 36.06
N GLN A 717 -3.57 15.45 36.01
CA GLN A 717 -3.57 14.57 37.19
C GLN A 717 -2.68 13.32 37.02
N ILE A 718 -1.76 13.28 36.03
CA ILE A 718 -0.71 12.25 36.02
C ILE A 718 0.26 12.60 37.14
N THR A 719 -0.11 12.25 38.37
CA THR A 719 0.73 12.43 39.53
C THR A 719 2.01 11.61 39.35
N THR A 720 3.10 12.15 39.87
CA THR A 720 4.48 11.67 39.77
C THR A 720 4.75 10.34 40.51
N GLY A 721 3.80 9.39 40.51
CA GLY A 721 3.83 8.17 41.32
C GLY A 721 3.50 6.86 40.61
N HIS A 722 3.21 6.85 39.30
CA HIS A 722 2.74 5.64 38.58
C HIS A 722 3.77 5.13 37.56
N CYS A 723 4.26 3.89 37.75
CA CYS A 723 5.22 3.24 36.87
C CYS A 723 4.51 2.37 35.81
N TYR A 724 4.79 2.60 34.53
CA TYR A 724 4.31 1.78 33.41
C TYR A 724 5.51 1.05 32.77
N PRO A 725 5.91 -0.12 33.32
CA PRO A 725 7.19 -0.75 32.99
C PRO A 725 7.27 -1.34 31.58
N SER A 726 6.14 -1.48 30.88
CA SER A 726 6.06 -2.05 29.52
C SER A 726 5.69 -1.05 28.45
N LEU A 727 5.47 0.23 28.80
CA LEU A 727 5.04 1.24 27.85
C LEU A 727 6.18 1.57 26.88
N GLU A 728 5.92 1.40 25.58
CA GLU A 728 6.90 1.66 24.52
C GLU A 728 6.59 2.97 23.77
N SER A 729 5.32 3.37 23.68
CA SER A 729 4.88 4.56 22.97
C SER A 729 3.89 5.38 23.82
N LEU A 730 4.20 6.66 24.00
CA LEU A 730 3.35 7.62 24.67
C LEU A 730 3.04 8.82 23.77
N VAL A 731 1.76 9.17 23.68
CA VAL A 731 1.27 10.36 23.00
C VAL A 731 0.50 11.23 23.99
N ILE A 732 0.97 12.46 24.17
CA ILE A 732 0.32 13.45 25.04
C ILE A 732 -0.24 14.54 24.15
N ARG A 733 -1.53 14.79 24.28
CA ARG A 733 -2.19 16.00 23.78
C ARG A 733 -2.57 16.83 24.99
N ASP A 734 -2.20 18.09 25.06
CA ASP A 734 -2.62 18.90 26.19
C ASP A 734 -3.07 20.27 25.72
N ASP A 735 -4.31 20.64 26.03
CA ASP A 735 -4.85 21.97 25.78
C ASP A 735 -5.17 22.70 27.11
N SER A 736 -4.83 22.10 28.27
CA SER A 736 -5.04 22.64 29.62
C SER A 736 -3.81 23.39 30.19
N ASP A 737 -4.03 24.11 31.30
CA ASP A 737 -3.04 25.01 31.90
C ASP A 737 -2.04 24.32 32.87
N SER A 738 -1.86 23.00 32.79
CA SER A 738 -1.36 22.21 33.93
C SER A 738 -0.13 21.33 33.69
N LEU A 739 0.24 20.99 32.45
CA LEU A 739 1.42 20.15 32.18
C LEU A 739 2.70 20.99 32.12
N TRP A 740 3.20 21.36 33.30
CA TRP A 740 4.44 22.11 33.45
C TRP A 740 5.71 21.26 33.24
N SER A 741 5.67 19.94 33.54
CA SER A 741 6.81 19.01 33.43
C SER A 741 6.36 17.54 33.33
N PHE A 742 7.23 16.63 32.83
CA PHE A 742 6.90 15.21 32.64
C PHE A 742 7.97 14.26 33.22
N PRO A 743 7.65 13.34 34.14
CA PRO A 743 8.63 12.43 34.75
C PRO A 743 8.88 11.19 33.87
N LEU A 744 9.88 11.26 32.99
CA LEU A 744 10.28 10.12 32.13
C LEU A 744 10.72 8.87 32.92
N ASP A 745 11.15 9.03 34.17
CA ASP A 745 11.61 7.95 35.06
C ASP A 745 10.57 6.87 35.31
N ALA A 746 9.28 7.21 35.17
CA ALA A 746 8.18 6.28 35.38
C ALA A 746 7.97 5.31 34.19
N TYR A 747 8.74 5.47 33.11
CA TYR A 747 8.57 4.77 31.83
C TYR A 747 9.90 4.18 31.31
N PRO A 748 10.48 3.17 31.98
CA PRO A 748 11.83 2.69 31.69
C PRO A 748 12.00 2.09 30.28
N LYS A 749 10.92 1.63 29.63
CA LYS A 749 10.95 1.06 28.27
C LYS A 749 10.44 2.01 27.18
N LEU A 750 10.25 3.29 27.49
CA LEU A 750 9.66 4.24 26.55
C LEU A 750 10.58 4.49 25.36
N LYS A 751 10.17 4.04 24.17
CA LYS A 751 10.92 4.22 22.92
C LYS A 751 10.49 5.45 22.15
N SER A 752 9.23 5.87 22.29
CA SER A 752 8.62 6.95 21.51
C SER A 752 7.80 7.88 22.40
N LEU A 753 8.15 9.16 22.43
CA LEU A 753 7.37 10.22 23.07
C LEU A 753 6.91 11.25 22.03
N ARG A 754 5.60 11.51 21.98
CA ARG A 754 5.03 12.56 21.14
C ARG A 754 4.16 13.51 21.97
N VAL A 755 4.49 14.79 21.97
CA VAL A 755 3.72 15.83 22.65
C VAL A 755 3.09 16.77 21.62
N PHE A 756 1.78 16.97 21.71
CA PHE A 756 0.99 17.77 20.78
C PHE A 756 0.22 18.88 21.51
N LYS A 757 0.23 20.09 20.94
CA LYS A 757 -0.61 21.24 21.32
C LYS A 757 -0.45 21.78 22.75
N SER A 758 0.56 21.35 23.52
CA SER A 758 0.70 21.75 24.92
C SER A 758 0.88 23.27 25.10
N LYS A 759 -0.08 23.91 25.78
CA LYS A 759 -0.06 25.35 26.07
C LYS A 759 0.83 25.73 27.24
N THR A 760 1.09 24.86 28.21
CA THR A 760 1.87 25.21 29.41
C THR A 760 3.18 24.47 29.55
N LEU A 761 3.47 23.53 28.64
CA LEU A 761 4.79 22.92 28.58
C LEU A 761 5.83 24.00 28.26
N GLU A 762 6.49 24.49 29.28
CA GLU A 762 7.68 25.34 29.14
C GLU A 762 8.93 24.47 28.92
N SER A 763 8.93 23.27 29.50
CA SER A 763 10.07 22.35 29.54
C SER A 763 9.64 20.90 29.91
N LEU A 764 10.38 19.89 29.48
CA LEU A 764 10.02 18.45 29.65
C LEU A 764 10.31 17.80 31.03
N PHE A 765 10.95 18.45 32.00
CA PHE A 765 11.47 17.89 33.27
C PHE A 765 11.15 18.81 34.48
N ALA A 766 11.20 18.31 35.73
CA ALA A 766 10.71 19.08 36.88
C ALA A 766 11.81 19.73 37.73
N SER A 767 13.06 19.26 37.69
CA SER A 767 14.13 19.76 38.56
C SER A 767 15.53 19.64 37.97
N GLU A 768 16.43 20.55 38.37
CA GLU A 768 17.86 20.57 38.00
C GLU A 768 18.68 19.46 38.68
N GLU A 769 18.15 18.82 39.72
CA GLU A 769 18.89 17.91 40.61
C GLU A 769 18.95 16.44 40.14
N SER A 770 18.40 16.12 38.96
CA SER A 770 18.42 14.74 38.49
C SER A 770 18.91 14.58 37.06
N TYR A 771 20.22 14.42 36.91
CA TYR A 771 20.82 13.74 35.76
C TYR A 771 20.23 12.33 35.71
N ARG A 772 19.27 12.08 34.82
CA ARG A 772 18.67 10.75 34.67
C ARG A 772 18.71 10.32 33.20
N ASP A 773 19.34 9.17 33.00
CA ASP A 773 19.60 8.54 31.71
C ASP A 773 18.29 7.98 31.12
N VAL A 774 17.82 8.57 30.02
CA VAL A 774 16.63 8.11 29.28
C VAL A 774 17.08 7.25 28.09
N SER A 775 17.87 6.22 28.39
CA SER A 775 18.52 5.37 27.38
C SER A 775 17.54 4.53 26.54
N SER A 776 16.26 4.40 26.91
CA SER A 776 15.29 3.68 26.07
C SER A 776 14.68 4.54 24.95
N LEU A 777 14.75 5.87 25.05
CA LEU A 777 14.07 6.78 24.14
C LEU A 777 14.78 6.87 22.79
N SER A 778 14.07 6.52 21.71
CA SER A 778 14.59 6.51 20.34
C SER A 778 13.97 7.58 19.43
N TYR A 779 12.76 8.04 19.78
CA TYR A 779 11.98 9.00 19.00
C TYR A 779 11.31 10.04 19.90
N LEU A 780 11.56 11.32 19.61
CA LEU A 780 10.94 12.46 20.30
C LEU A 780 10.31 13.41 19.27
N MET A 781 9.03 13.74 19.46
CA MET A 781 8.34 14.74 18.66
C MET A 781 7.57 15.72 19.54
N ILE A 782 7.79 17.02 19.32
CA ILE A 782 7.04 18.10 19.97
C ILE A 782 6.38 18.92 18.87
N LEU A 783 5.05 19.04 18.92
CA LEU A 783 4.26 19.63 17.85
C LEU A 783 3.25 20.65 18.39
N ARG A 784 3.32 21.89 17.90
CA ARG A 784 2.40 22.99 18.20
C ARG A 784 2.34 23.37 19.69
N SER A 785 3.47 23.35 20.39
CA SER A 785 3.56 23.77 21.81
C SER A 785 4.05 25.22 21.91
N PRO A 786 3.16 26.23 22.02
CA PRO A 786 3.54 27.64 21.85
C PRO A 786 4.40 28.20 22.98
N ASN A 787 4.27 27.70 24.21
CA ASN A 787 5.03 28.18 25.36
C ASN A 787 6.31 27.38 25.65
N PHE A 788 6.63 26.37 24.85
CA PHE A 788 7.84 25.60 25.01
C PHE A 788 9.07 26.48 24.76
N VAL A 789 9.87 26.73 25.80
CA VAL A 789 10.99 27.68 25.76
C VAL A 789 12.33 26.96 25.60
N SER A 790 12.52 25.84 26.32
CA SER A 790 13.80 25.13 26.34
C SER A 790 13.66 23.68 26.83
N PHE A 791 14.72 22.90 26.61
CA PHE A 791 14.89 21.52 27.08
C PHE A 791 15.66 21.44 28.43
N PHE A 792 15.59 22.46 29.31
CA PHE A 792 16.43 22.72 30.53
C PHE A 792 17.84 23.25 30.27
N SER A 793 18.36 23.95 31.28
CA SER A 793 19.73 24.48 31.43
C SER A 793 20.82 23.39 31.53
N GLY A 794 20.46 22.13 31.82
CA GLY A 794 21.39 21.00 31.98
C GLY A 794 21.37 19.90 30.89
N GLY A 795 20.43 19.95 29.94
CA GLY A 795 20.33 19.00 28.82
C GLY A 795 19.59 17.67 29.09
N ILE A 796 19.23 16.95 28.02
CA ILE A 796 18.61 15.60 28.04
C ILE A 796 19.68 14.56 27.71
N CYS A 797 20.10 13.73 28.67
CA CYS A 797 20.91 12.55 28.36
C CYS A 797 20.02 11.43 27.81
N ALA A 798 19.90 11.38 26.47
CA ALA A 798 19.16 10.33 25.76
C ALA A 798 20.11 9.70 24.72
N PRO A 799 21.03 8.83 25.15
CA PRO A 799 22.10 8.32 24.30
C PRO A 799 21.61 7.54 23.08
N ASN A 800 20.39 6.96 23.14
CA ASN A 800 19.80 6.17 22.06
C ASN A 800 18.77 6.95 21.22
N LEU A 801 18.64 8.27 21.40
CA LEU A 801 17.70 9.08 20.64
C LEU A 801 18.18 9.25 19.20
N THR A 802 17.50 8.58 18.26
CA THR A 802 17.84 8.60 16.82
C THR A 802 17.14 9.72 16.05
N ARG A 803 15.94 10.12 16.47
CA ARG A 803 15.13 11.11 15.75
C ARG A 803 14.45 12.07 16.70
N MET A 804 14.68 13.36 16.46
CA MET A 804 14.05 14.48 17.14
C MET A 804 13.34 15.39 16.13
N THR A 805 12.08 15.72 16.37
CA THR A 805 11.33 16.65 15.51
C THR A 805 10.55 17.66 16.33
N ILE A 806 10.78 18.94 16.05
CA ILE A 806 10.12 20.08 16.68
C ILE A 806 9.35 20.83 15.60
N TYR A 807 8.05 21.00 15.79
CA TYR A 807 7.18 21.62 14.80
C TYR A 807 6.30 22.69 15.47
N LYS A 808 6.31 23.92 14.96
CA LYS A 808 5.45 25.05 15.43
C LYS A 808 5.56 25.34 16.94
N CYS A 809 6.77 25.37 17.48
CA CYS A 809 7.04 25.78 18.87
C CYS A 809 7.51 27.24 18.89
N ASN A 810 6.60 28.17 19.17
CA ASN A 810 6.81 29.58 18.85
C ASN A 810 7.78 30.31 19.79
N LYS A 811 7.84 29.92 21.07
CA LYS A 811 8.75 30.54 22.07
C LYS A 811 10.07 29.81 22.26
N LEU A 812 10.34 28.76 21.48
CA LEU A 812 11.59 28.01 21.58
C LEU A 812 12.74 28.93 21.17
N LYS A 813 13.63 29.25 22.11
CA LYS A 813 14.77 30.16 21.88
C LYS A 813 16.08 29.44 21.62
N LEU A 814 16.31 28.31 22.29
CA LEU A 814 17.57 27.58 22.28
C LEU A 814 17.30 26.06 22.24
N LEU A 815 18.15 25.35 21.49
CA LEU A 815 18.29 23.90 21.60
C LEU A 815 19.28 23.56 22.74
N PRO A 816 19.39 22.28 23.17
CA PRO A 816 20.33 21.92 24.23
C PRO A 816 21.80 22.27 23.89
N GLU A 817 22.55 22.93 24.77
CA GLU A 817 23.92 23.41 24.45
C GLU A 817 24.93 22.27 24.17
N ASN A 818 24.83 21.15 24.89
CA ASN A 818 25.79 20.05 24.80
C ASN A 818 25.32 18.91 23.89
N MET A 819 24.54 19.19 22.83
CA MET A 819 23.88 18.16 21.99
C MET A 819 24.83 17.04 21.52
N ARG A 820 26.09 17.34 21.25
CA ARG A 820 27.11 16.34 20.87
C ARG A 820 27.35 15.26 21.92
N THR A 821 27.30 15.62 23.20
CA THR A 821 27.58 14.69 24.31
C THR A 821 26.31 14.02 24.84
N ILE A 822 25.19 14.75 24.87
CA ILE A 822 23.94 14.26 25.46
C ILE A 822 23.05 13.48 24.48
N LEU A 823 23.21 13.68 23.16
CA LEU A 823 22.47 13.01 22.09
C LEU A 823 23.40 12.41 21.01
N PRO A 824 24.37 11.54 21.39
CA PRO A 824 25.39 11.04 20.49
C PRO A 824 24.86 10.19 19.32
N SER A 825 23.68 9.57 19.45
CA SER A 825 23.09 8.71 18.41
C SER A 825 22.05 9.42 17.54
N LEU A 826 21.96 10.76 17.60
CA LEU A 826 20.95 11.51 16.84
C LEU A 826 21.28 11.53 15.35
N GLU A 827 20.48 10.80 14.56
CA GLU A 827 20.59 10.69 13.10
C GLU A 827 19.70 11.72 12.36
N VAL A 828 18.54 12.05 12.93
CA VAL A 828 17.54 12.91 12.28
C VAL A 828 17.10 14.05 13.20
N LEU A 829 17.34 15.29 12.76
CA LEU A 829 16.89 16.51 13.42
C LEU A 829 15.98 17.31 12.48
N GLY A 830 14.75 17.54 12.91
CA GLY A 830 13.81 18.41 12.22
C GLY A 830 13.35 19.57 13.10
N VAL A 831 13.54 20.79 12.63
CA VAL A 831 13.03 22.01 13.27
C VAL A 831 12.20 22.79 12.25
N ILE A 832 10.90 22.90 12.49
CA ILE A 832 9.95 23.41 11.50
C ILE A 832 9.03 24.44 12.15
N GLY A 833 8.95 25.66 11.61
CA GLY A 833 8.06 26.71 12.09
C GLY A 833 8.38 27.20 13.50
N CYS A 834 9.66 27.35 13.87
CA CYS A 834 10.11 27.86 15.18
C CYS A 834 10.78 29.24 14.99
N PRO A 835 10.01 30.35 14.99
CA PRO A 835 10.51 31.67 14.57
C PRO A 835 11.44 32.36 15.57
N GLU A 836 11.35 32.07 16.87
CA GLU A 836 12.17 32.69 17.92
C GLU A 836 13.50 31.95 18.17
N LEU A 837 13.73 30.81 17.52
CA LEU A 837 14.97 30.06 17.65
C LEU A 837 16.10 30.81 16.93
N GLU A 838 17.14 31.21 17.67
CA GLU A 838 18.15 32.15 17.15
C GLU A 838 19.37 31.46 16.53
N SER A 839 19.85 30.37 17.13
CA SER A 839 21.10 29.71 16.72
C SER A 839 21.11 28.24 17.12
N PHE A 840 22.00 27.47 16.48
CA PHE A 840 22.37 26.15 16.97
C PHE A 840 23.35 26.26 18.14
N PRO A 841 23.51 25.19 18.94
CA PRO A 841 24.43 25.17 20.07
C PRO A 841 25.87 25.52 19.69
N LYS A 842 26.61 26.20 20.59
CA LYS A 842 28.00 26.64 20.31
C LYS A 842 28.95 25.49 20.05
N GLU A 843 28.73 24.36 20.72
CA GLU A 843 29.53 23.14 20.51
C GLU A 843 29.17 22.43 19.20
N GLY A 844 28.15 22.86 18.47
CA GLY A 844 27.70 22.32 17.19
C GLY A 844 26.69 21.17 17.31
N LEU A 845 26.19 20.71 16.16
CA LEU A 845 25.26 19.58 16.07
C LEU A 845 25.98 18.22 16.28
N PRO A 846 25.25 17.15 16.62
CA PRO A 846 25.81 15.79 16.74
C PRO A 846 26.47 15.31 15.45
N LEU A 847 27.63 14.65 15.55
CA LEU A 847 28.43 14.21 14.39
C LEU A 847 27.83 13.04 13.62
N ASN A 848 26.93 12.27 14.24
CA ASN A 848 26.19 11.16 13.61
C ASN A 848 24.92 11.63 12.88
N LEU A 849 24.69 12.94 12.82
CA LEU A 849 23.51 13.50 12.16
C LEU A 849 23.55 13.27 10.65
N GLU A 850 22.58 12.50 10.14
CA GLU A 850 22.47 12.15 8.72
C GLU A 850 21.47 13.03 7.96
N THR A 851 20.44 13.50 8.67
CA THR A 851 19.31 14.24 8.10
C THR A 851 19.04 15.49 8.93
N LEU A 852 19.15 16.65 8.29
CA LEU A 852 18.78 17.94 8.87
C LEU A 852 17.63 18.56 8.08
N THR A 853 16.53 18.89 8.76
CA THR A 853 15.40 19.61 8.17
C THR A 853 15.14 20.90 8.94
N VAL A 854 15.25 22.05 8.27
CA VAL A 854 15.00 23.38 8.86
C VAL A 854 14.04 24.18 7.99
N TRP A 855 12.78 24.27 8.40
CA TRP A 855 11.72 24.92 7.61
C TRP A 855 11.08 26.06 8.40
N ASP A 856 10.79 27.19 7.77
CA ASP A 856 10.09 28.34 8.36
C ASP A 856 10.70 28.80 9.72
N CYS A 857 12.04 28.80 9.83
CA CYS A 857 12.81 29.23 11.00
C CYS A 857 13.76 30.39 10.64
N ASP A 858 13.19 31.54 10.30
CA ASP A 858 13.94 32.62 9.63
C ASP A 858 15.06 33.24 10.49
N ARG A 859 14.90 33.34 11.81
CA ARG A 859 15.98 33.82 12.72
C ARG A 859 17.14 32.84 12.78
N LEU A 860 16.87 31.55 13.00
CA LEU A 860 17.88 30.49 12.97
C LEU A 860 18.65 30.49 11.64
N PHE A 861 17.92 30.67 10.54
CA PHE A 861 18.49 30.66 9.20
C PHE A 861 19.31 31.93 8.89
N SER A 862 19.00 33.09 9.51
CA SER A 862 19.82 34.30 9.36
C SER A 862 21.27 34.10 9.80
N ARG A 863 21.50 33.24 10.80
CA ARG A 863 22.83 32.85 11.32
C ARG A 863 23.35 31.53 10.75
N ARG A 864 22.93 31.14 9.55
CA ARG A 864 23.31 29.86 8.91
C ARG A 864 24.82 29.59 8.81
N MET A 865 25.64 30.64 8.74
CA MET A 865 27.10 30.49 8.68
C MET A 865 27.70 29.94 9.98
N GLU A 866 26.99 30.05 11.11
CA GLU A 866 27.41 29.54 12.41
C GLU A 866 27.04 28.07 12.64
N TRP A 867 26.35 27.41 11.68
CA TRP A 867 25.86 26.05 11.86
C TRP A 867 26.96 24.97 11.87
N GLY A 868 28.16 25.28 11.38
CA GLY A 868 29.28 24.33 11.34
C GLY A 868 28.99 23.06 10.54
N LEU A 869 28.18 23.14 9.49
CA LEU A 869 27.76 21.96 8.71
C LEU A 869 28.93 21.22 8.06
N GLN A 870 30.05 21.91 7.80
CA GLN A 870 31.26 21.32 7.24
C GLN A 870 31.88 20.22 8.11
N ASP A 871 31.70 20.31 9.43
CA ASP A 871 32.23 19.35 10.39
C ASP A 871 31.35 18.09 10.50
N LEU A 872 30.17 18.08 9.87
CA LEU A 872 29.20 16.98 9.95
C LEU A 872 29.45 15.93 8.87
N HIS A 873 30.46 15.10 9.08
CA HIS A 873 30.88 14.06 8.13
C HIS A 873 29.86 12.93 7.89
N SER A 874 28.80 12.86 8.69
CA SER A 874 27.70 11.90 8.48
C SER A 874 26.51 12.51 7.75
N LEU A 875 26.49 13.81 7.48
CA LEU A 875 25.31 14.49 6.93
C LEU A 875 25.12 14.14 5.45
N THR A 876 23.95 13.58 5.12
CA THR A 876 23.65 13.02 3.79
C THR A 876 22.46 13.67 3.12
N TYR A 877 21.54 14.19 3.92
CA TYR A 877 20.29 14.80 3.50
C TYR A 877 20.13 16.13 4.23
N ILE A 878 19.90 17.18 3.46
CA ILE A 878 19.53 18.48 4.01
C ILE A 878 18.28 19.00 3.30
N SER A 879 17.30 19.44 4.09
CA SER A 879 16.11 20.11 3.56
C SER A 879 15.88 21.43 4.27
N ILE A 880 15.87 22.51 3.50
CA ILE A 880 15.78 23.87 4.00
C ILE A 880 14.64 24.59 3.30
N SER A 881 13.81 25.27 4.08
CA SER A 881 12.77 26.16 3.59
C SER A 881 12.76 27.43 4.43
N SER A 882 12.92 28.61 3.84
CA SER A 882 12.91 29.85 4.61
C SER A 882 12.39 31.00 3.77
N LYS A 883 11.64 31.92 4.41
CA LYS A 883 11.17 33.16 3.80
C LYS A 883 12.19 34.30 3.98
N CYS A 884 13.41 33.97 4.37
CA CYS A 884 14.50 34.92 4.53
C CYS A 884 14.74 35.69 3.22
N LYS A 885 14.67 37.01 3.30
CA LYS A 885 14.83 37.92 2.16
C LYS A 885 16.30 38.26 1.85
N GLU A 886 17.22 37.89 2.74
CA GLU A 886 18.63 38.25 2.64
C GLU A 886 19.44 37.32 1.73
N VAL A 887 18.87 36.19 1.32
CA VAL A 887 19.56 35.20 0.48
C VAL A 887 19.25 35.44 -1.00
N GLU A 888 20.16 36.11 -1.69
CA GLU A 888 20.11 36.28 -3.15
C GLU A 888 20.84 35.17 -3.92
N SER A 889 21.73 34.42 -3.27
CA SER A 889 22.47 33.30 -3.86
C SER A 889 22.63 32.12 -2.91
N PHE A 890 22.63 30.88 -3.41
CA PHE A 890 22.72 29.66 -2.58
C PHE A 890 23.40 28.47 -3.28
N PRO A 891 24.11 27.59 -2.55
CA PRO A 891 24.74 27.81 -1.26
C PRO A 891 25.94 28.78 -1.37
N GLU A 892 26.39 29.28 -0.22
CA GLU A 892 27.67 29.97 -0.09
C GLU A 892 28.84 29.00 -0.31
N GLU A 893 29.97 29.51 -0.84
CA GLU A 893 31.17 28.70 -1.10
C GLU A 893 31.62 27.95 0.16
N ALA A 894 31.86 26.65 0.00
CA ALA A 894 32.29 25.78 1.09
C ALA A 894 31.44 25.93 2.36
N TRP A 895 30.12 26.07 2.24
CA TRP A 895 29.19 26.01 3.39
C TRP A 895 28.61 24.61 3.64
N LEU A 896 28.34 23.85 2.58
CA LEU A 896 27.78 22.49 2.65
C LEU A 896 28.85 21.38 2.64
N PRO A 897 28.72 20.29 3.42
CA PRO A 897 29.70 19.21 3.45
C PRO A 897 29.64 18.32 2.19
N PRO A 898 30.78 17.77 1.72
CA PRO A 898 30.86 16.97 0.49
C PRO A 898 30.16 15.60 0.57
N THR A 899 29.71 15.21 1.76
CA THR A 899 28.99 13.95 2.05
C THR A 899 27.51 14.01 1.68
N LEU A 900 26.97 15.20 1.38
CA LEU A 900 25.58 15.36 0.98
C LEU A 900 25.29 14.62 -0.32
N THR A 901 24.23 13.82 -0.29
CA THR A 901 23.69 13.09 -1.45
C THR A 901 22.37 13.67 -1.94
N VAL A 902 21.62 14.30 -1.03
CA VAL A 902 20.31 14.88 -1.28
C VAL A 902 20.25 16.28 -0.70
N ILE A 903 19.90 17.25 -1.54
CA ILE A 903 19.63 18.63 -1.15
C ILE A 903 18.21 18.99 -1.61
N ASP A 904 17.40 19.47 -0.68
CA ASP A 904 16.04 19.96 -0.94
C ASP A 904 15.92 21.41 -0.44
N VAL A 905 15.76 22.36 -1.36
CA VAL A 905 15.68 23.79 -1.09
C VAL A 905 14.31 24.29 -1.52
N ARG A 906 13.54 24.90 -0.62
CA ARG A 906 12.19 25.40 -0.95
C ARG A 906 11.94 26.83 -0.49
N ARG A 907 11.05 27.53 -1.21
CA ARG A 907 10.39 28.76 -0.74
C ARG A 907 11.32 29.93 -0.43
N PHE A 908 12.42 30.09 -1.17
CA PHE A 908 13.31 31.24 -1.02
C PHE A 908 12.87 32.39 -1.95
N PRO A 909 12.21 33.44 -1.44
CA PRO A 909 11.54 34.42 -2.29
C PRO A 909 12.51 35.31 -3.05
N ASN A 910 13.71 35.58 -2.52
CA ASN A 910 14.70 36.49 -3.12
C ASN A 910 15.89 35.77 -3.77
N LEU A 911 15.89 34.43 -3.78
CA LEU A 911 16.99 33.66 -4.36
C LEU A 911 17.01 33.88 -5.87
N LYS A 912 18.09 34.51 -6.38
CA LYS A 912 18.28 34.84 -7.80
C LYS A 912 19.23 33.89 -8.51
N SER A 913 20.21 33.33 -7.80
CA SER A 913 21.26 32.49 -8.41
C SER A 913 21.68 31.31 -7.54
N LEU A 914 22.13 30.23 -8.16
CA LEU A 914 22.75 29.08 -7.50
C LEU A 914 24.28 29.10 -7.67
N LYS A 915 25.05 28.78 -6.63
CA LYS A 915 26.54 28.80 -6.64
C LYS A 915 27.11 27.68 -5.77
N GLY A 916 28.41 27.38 -5.90
CA GLY A 916 29.11 26.55 -4.90
C GLY A 916 28.64 25.09 -4.76
N PHE A 917 28.27 24.41 -5.86
CA PHE A 917 27.92 22.98 -5.84
C PHE A 917 29.08 22.05 -6.25
N GLN A 918 30.15 22.56 -6.85
CA GLN A 918 31.22 21.75 -7.46
C GLN A 918 31.98 20.87 -6.46
N HIS A 919 32.14 21.31 -5.21
CA HIS A 919 32.81 20.53 -4.18
C HIS A 919 31.97 19.36 -3.63
N LEU A 920 30.68 19.29 -3.97
CA LEU A 920 29.74 18.27 -3.48
C LEU A 920 29.82 17.00 -4.32
N THR A 921 30.96 16.31 -4.26
CA THR A 921 31.26 15.13 -5.10
C THR A 921 30.31 13.96 -4.90
N SER A 922 29.55 13.90 -3.79
CA SER A 922 28.59 12.83 -3.50
C SER A 922 27.14 13.18 -3.88
N LEU A 923 26.88 14.40 -4.35
CA LEU A 923 25.52 14.89 -4.59
C LEU A 923 24.86 14.13 -5.74
N GLY A 924 23.86 13.32 -5.44
CA GLY A 924 23.12 12.55 -6.44
C GLY A 924 21.77 13.16 -6.82
N TYR A 925 21.16 13.93 -5.91
CA TYR A 925 19.81 14.47 -6.07
C TYR A 925 19.70 15.90 -5.54
N LEU A 926 19.21 16.80 -6.40
CA LEU A 926 18.94 18.20 -6.05
C LEU A 926 17.48 18.54 -6.38
N TYR A 927 16.74 19.01 -5.38
CA TYR A 927 15.38 19.54 -5.54
C TYR A 927 15.38 21.02 -5.17
N ILE A 928 14.78 21.83 -6.03
CA ILE A 928 14.57 23.26 -5.81
C ILE A 928 13.11 23.57 -6.12
N GLY A 929 12.40 24.09 -5.11
CA GLY A 929 10.95 24.29 -5.15
C GLY A 929 10.53 25.70 -4.75
N ASP A 930 9.50 26.25 -5.39
CA ASP A 930 8.84 27.49 -4.98
C ASP A 930 9.81 28.69 -4.81
N CYS A 931 10.81 28.82 -5.69
CA CYS A 931 11.80 29.90 -5.68
C CYS A 931 11.52 30.86 -6.85
N ASP A 932 10.55 31.78 -6.66
CA ASP A 932 9.97 32.59 -7.74
C ASP A 932 10.98 33.45 -8.52
N ASN A 933 12.01 33.97 -7.82
CA ASN A 933 13.01 34.88 -8.40
C ASN A 933 14.26 34.19 -8.94
N LEU A 934 14.35 32.86 -8.87
CA LEU A 934 15.53 32.13 -9.29
C LEU A 934 15.69 32.19 -10.81
N GLN A 935 16.83 32.69 -11.28
CA GLN A 935 17.10 32.97 -12.69
C GLN A 935 18.35 32.28 -13.23
N TYR A 936 19.35 32.04 -12.39
CA TYR A 936 20.68 31.60 -12.83
C TYR A 936 21.14 30.33 -12.11
N LEU A 937 21.62 29.36 -12.88
CA LEU A 937 22.36 28.18 -12.41
C LEU A 937 23.85 28.52 -12.22
N PRO A 938 24.60 27.67 -11.49
CA PRO A 938 26.03 27.91 -11.25
C PRO A 938 26.79 28.05 -12.58
N GLU A 939 27.63 29.09 -12.69
CA GLU A 939 28.45 29.32 -13.90
C GLU A 939 29.38 28.15 -14.21
N GLU A 940 29.94 27.55 -13.16
CA GLU A 940 30.80 26.35 -13.23
C GLU A 940 30.03 25.06 -13.54
N GLY A 941 28.68 25.10 -13.56
CA GLY A 941 27.81 23.94 -13.69
C GLY A 941 27.63 23.16 -12.37
N PHE A 942 26.91 22.04 -12.45
CA PHE A 942 26.72 21.10 -11.33
C PHE A 942 27.75 19.97 -11.34
N PRO A 943 28.06 19.34 -10.19
CA PRO A 943 29.01 18.23 -10.12
C PRO A 943 28.55 17.05 -10.98
N THR A 944 29.50 16.30 -11.53
CA THR A 944 29.23 15.16 -12.42
C THR A 944 28.54 13.99 -11.73
N SER A 945 28.56 13.95 -10.39
CA SER A 945 27.83 12.98 -9.58
C SER A 945 26.31 13.20 -9.58
N LEU A 946 25.84 14.39 -9.99
CA LEU A 946 24.43 14.74 -9.97
C LEU A 946 23.65 13.92 -10.99
N SER A 947 22.85 12.98 -10.48
CA SER A 947 22.04 12.07 -11.31
C SER A 947 20.66 12.63 -11.63
N SER A 948 20.14 13.51 -10.77
CA SER A 948 18.76 14.00 -10.81
C SER A 948 18.65 15.44 -10.33
N LEU A 949 18.04 16.30 -11.16
CA LEU A 949 17.70 17.68 -10.85
C LEU A 949 16.19 17.88 -10.98
N ILE A 950 15.52 18.37 -9.93
CA ILE A 950 14.11 18.75 -9.98
C ILE A 950 13.97 20.24 -9.70
N LEU A 951 13.32 20.95 -10.62
CA LEU A 951 12.92 22.34 -10.51
C LEU A 951 11.39 22.41 -10.52
N GLU A 952 10.77 22.83 -9.42
CA GLU A 952 9.31 22.93 -9.30
C GLU A 952 8.94 24.34 -8.83
N GLY A 953 7.98 25.00 -9.47
CA GLY A 953 7.57 26.35 -9.05
C GLY A 953 8.71 27.38 -9.14
N CYS A 954 9.56 27.28 -10.17
CA CYS A 954 10.66 28.21 -10.45
C CYS A 954 10.47 28.86 -11.84
N PRO A 955 9.50 29.78 -12.00
CA PRO A 955 8.99 30.22 -13.30
C PRO A 955 10.05 30.91 -14.17
N LEU A 956 10.91 31.76 -13.58
CA LEU A 956 11.95 32.48 -14.33
C LEU A 956 13.06 31.54 -14.82
N LEU A 957 13.50 30.59 -13.98
CA LEU A 957 14.50 29.61 -14.36
C LEU A 957 13.97 28.62 -15.40
N LYS A 958 12.70 28.21 -15.30
CA LYS A 958 12.05 27.30 -16.25
C LYS A 958 12.17 27.80 -17.69
N GLN A 959 11.88 29.08 -17.94
CA GLN A 959 11.98 29.66 -19.29
C GLN A 959 13.42 29.60 -19.83
N ARG A 960 14.41 29.73 -18.95
CA ARG A 960 15.83 29.76 -19.30
C ARG A 960 16.48 28.38 -19.40
N CYS A 961 15.84 27.37 -18.81
CA CYS A 961 16.23 25.96 -18.91
C CYS A 961 15.49 25.21 -20.03
N GLU A 962 14.84 25.91 -20.97
CA GLU A 962 14.20 25.27 -22.12
C GLU A 962 15.23 24.45 -22.90
N ARG A 963 14.90 23.18 -23.19
CA ARG A 963 15.80 22.26 -23.89
C ARG A 963 16.31 22.87 -25.19
N GLU A 964 17.64 22.80 -25.40
CA GLU A 964 18.35 23.21 -26.63
C GLU A 964 18.24 24.71 -27.03
N LYS A 965 17.36 25.49 -26.41
CA LYS A 965 17.14 26.92 -26.70
C LYS A 965 17.45 27.82 -25.51
N GLY A 966 17.28 27.31 -24.30
CA GLY A 966 17.45 28.06 -23.07
C GLY A 966 18.92 28.33 -22.77
N GLU A 967 19.22 29.57 -22.35
CA GLU A 967 20.57 30.03 -22.03
C GLU A 967 21.24 29.20 -20.92
N GLU A 968 20.46 28.63 -20.01
CA GLU A 968 20.95 27.85 -18.86
C GLU A 968 21.00 26.33 -19.15
N TRP A 969 20.42 25.87 -20.27
CA TRP A 969 20.39 24.45 -20.64
C TRP A 969 21.78 23.79 -20.73
N PRO A 970 22.83 24.42 -21.31
CA PRO A 970 24.16 23.81 -21.39
C PRO A 970 24.75 23.44 -20.03
N LYS A 971 24.36 24.12 -18.95
CA LYS A 971 24.85 23.90 -17.58
C LYS A 971 24.25 22.66 -16.90
N ILE A 972 23.16 22.12 -17.44
CA ILE A 972 22.43 20.96 -16.89
C ILE A 972 22.32 19.81 -17.89
N ALA A 973 22.66 20.00 -19.15
CA ALA A 973 22.52 19.01 -20.21
C ALA A 973 23.27 17.69 -19.96
N HIS A 974 24.30 17.68 -19.11
CA HIS A 974 25.01 16.47 -18.69
C HIS A 974 24.25 15.62 -17.67
N ILE A 975 23.27 16.21 -16.97
CA ILE A 975 22.50 15.55 -15.90
C ILE A 975 21.55 14.52 -16.52
N PRO A 976 21.58 13.24 -16.10
CA PRO A 976 20.78 12.19 -16.71
C PRO A 976 19.26 12.37 -16.58
N ASN A 977 18.78 12.93 -15.47
CA ASN A 977 17.35 13.08 -15.18
C ASN A 977 17.04 14.52 -14.76
N ILE A 978 16.40 15.29 -15.63
CA ILE A 978 16.00 16.68 -15.35
C ILE A 978 14.47 16.72 -15.33
N VAL A 979 13.89 17.16 -14.22
CA VAL A 979 12.44 17.39 -14.09
C VAL A 979 12.17 18.87 -13.89
N ILE A 980 11.32 19.45 -14.73
CA ILE A 980 10.86 20.84 -14.59
C ILE A 980 9.34 20.85 -14.56
N ASP A 981 8.73 21.30 -13.47
CA ASP A 981 7.26 21.35 -13.26
C ASP A 981 6.52 20.06 -13.72
N ASP A 982 7.00 18.90 -13.25
CA ASP A 982 6.56 17.53 -13.60
C ASP A 982 7.01 16.96 -14.97
N GLU A 983 7.67 17.73 -15.84
CA GLU A 983 8.12 17.25 -17.14
C GLU A 983 9.54 16.67 -17.07
N LEU A 984 9.72 15.41 -17.50
CA LEU A 984 11.02 14.77 -17.61
C LEU A 984 11.68 15.15 -18.94
N ILE A 985 12.67 16.03 -18.87
CA ILE A 985 13.42 16.56 -20.02
C ILE A 985 14.74 15.78 -20.09
N THR A 986 14.76 14.69 -20.86
CA THR A 986 15.97 13.83 -21.01
C THR A 986 16.36 13.59 -22.47
#